data_AF-A0A0Q1A5M6-F1
#
_entry.id   AF-A0A0Q1A5M6-F1
#
_cell.length_a   1.000
_cell.length_b   1.000
_cell.length_c   1.000
_cell.angle_alpha   90.00
_cell.angle_beta   90.00
_cell.angle_gamma   90.00
#
_symmetry.space_group_name_H-M   'P 1'
#
loop_
_entity.id
_entity.type
_entity.pdbx_description
1 polymer ?
#
loop_
_entity_poly.entity_id
_entity_poly.type
_entity_poly.pdbx_seq_one_letter_code
_entity_poly.pdbx_strand_id
1 'polypeptide(L)'
;MRLLTISLFCVSALLHAISIFDIQFTTNSGDGTYPSNYEGQTVTTGGIVTGTDFSNGRFFIESSAGGPWNGIYIYNNDYEPAIGDSVVLTGQVYEYYGFTELSPIFSLEIVSSGNPLPEYTAVSSWEVSNEEAYESVLVELSDVMVSTGFDEWGYWQIDDGSGTCVISNGFIDLAAEGIPIIQNYLFSHIRGIVSYSWQEYQLHPRFLDDLQSAENGYIISIAQEHIISSEVFAIPVELTYFGQVQQVDNYHFRLEYNNDILLFSHYDVENTLSENGEISLDDSVAGVIELSFSGNFSFSGKQDLLKLNFSGISCGEAGLEFSEFVINETEIVYYSLGQIFIQTEAVPIGDTLTVIQKPLLNIPEIVTPGAEFTIQCLADESTAGWFAELNFGDFSLELPIFSSNYNSELQRWFHNVTAPGPQLFELYDLTVGASNLETDTTENAVLIIPQYEEEYSFIHITDSHLPTHIYYPDPESLTDTSEMEDLREVIADINLINPEFVLITGDLVNEGEMEDFENRRVYTKAQQLLTEFEVPIYLVAGNHDLGGWQASPPPQGTARRNWWRFFGWNWLQNPPAAEPYYTQNYSFNYGNAFFMGMEAYLNYDEYMYDIYGYESFTAGQMQWLQNQIANSADSDLRILFYHMDFSEQIELEEMGIDLALYGHIHSNSGSIFNPPFNLATESTCDGERAYRIIKVENDIIYPQQTISAGWYGENLEIEFFPDNEGTADSVTAIINNQHPQTFNNARIKFLLPAGEFEYEVINGEIEQINSFLDPQVIYVRTDIPANDELMVTIRAEAINSTENQDMPNISLQLANYPNPFNPSTTISVHLPAGYSQLYTDQFDNSKDLKLIIYNLKGQKVKGYDLIQKGISETIEVIWDGTDESGNPVSSGVYLCRMKTAKQELTRKMVLLR
;
A
#
# COMPACT_ATOMS: atom_id res chain seq x y z
N MET A 1 75.16 12.61 55.97
CA MET A 1 75.87 13.89 55.74
C MET A 1 76.37 13.88 54.30
N ARG A 2 75.94 14.89 53.50
CA ARG A 2 76.32 15.24 52.11
C ARG A 2 75.78 14.27 51.02
N LEU A 3 74.63 14.54 50.38
CA LEU A 3 74.33 15.57 49.37
C LEU A 3 75.41 15.67 48.28
N LEU A 4 75.16 15.01 47.15
CA LEU A 4 75.64 15.45 45.84
C LEU A 4 74.43 15.47 44.89
N THR A 5 73.93 16.68 44.69
CA THR A 5 72.93 17.08 43.72
C THR A 5 73.55 16.98 42.33
N ILE A 6 72.98 16.16 41.44
CA ILE A 6 73.18 16.30 39.99
C ILE A 6 71.93 16.98 39.46
N SER A 7 72.09 18.24 39.10
CA SER A 7 71.11 19.06 38.41
C SER A 7 70.81 18.44 37.04
N LEU A 8 69.61 17.90 36.87
CA LEU A 8 68.99 17.80 35.56
C LEU A 8 68.36 19.16 35.28
N PHE A 9 68.96 19.92 34.37
CA PHE A 9 68.33 21.10 33.77
C PHE A 9 67.14 20.61 32.95
N CYS A 10 65.95 20.52 33.54
CA CYS A 10 64.72 20.63 32.77
C CYS A 10 64.61 22.10 32.37
N VAL A 11 65.05 22.41 31.16
CA VAL A 11 64.57 23.60 30.46
C VAL A 11 63.06 23.38 30.32
N SER A 12 62.27 24.02 31.17
CA SER A 12 60.87 24.30 30.83
C SER A 12 60.95 25.17 29.59
N ALA A 13 60.80 24.56 28.41
CA ALA A 13 60.43 25.33 27.24
C ALA A 13 59.13 26.04 27.64
N LEU A 14 59.20 27.36 27.80
CA LEU A 14 58.01 28.19 27.86
C LEU A 14 57.29 27.93 26.53
N LEU A 15 56.27 27.06 26.54
CA LEU A 15 55.26 27.02 25.48
C LEU A 15 54.76 28.46 25.36
N HIS A 16 55.15 29.13 24.27
CA HIS A 16 54.63 30.45 23.97
C HIS A 16 53.15 30.28 23.66
N ALA A 17 52.30 31.08 24.31
CA ALA A 17 50.91 31.18 23.92
C ALA A 17 50.86 31.74 22.49
N ILE A 18 50.11 31.06 21.62
CA ILE A 18 49.84 31.47 20.24
C ILE A 18 48.43 32.07 20.22
N SER A 19 48.24 33.20 19.53
CA SER A 19 46.91 33.79 19.43
C SER A 19 46.03 32.98 18.46
N ILE A 20 44.70 33.05 18.63
CA ILE A 20 43.77 32.43 17.67
C ILE A 20 44.02 32.97 16.25
N PHE A 21 44.22 34.29 16.12
CA PHE A 21 44.60 34.93 14.86
C PHE A 21 45.83 34.30 14.21
N ASP A 22 46.90 34.04 14.97
CA ASP A 22 48.09 33.43 14.40
C ASP A 22 47.84 31.98 13.94
N ILE A 23 46.99 31.23 14.64
CA ILE A 23 46.61 29.87 14.27
C ILE A 23 45.83 29.91 12.94
N GLN A 24 44.84 30.79 12.85
CA GLN A 24 43.88 30.86 11.75
C GLN A 24 44.43 31.56 10.50
N PHE A 25 45.09 32.72 10.67
CA PHE A 25 45.46 33.57 9.55
C PHE A 25 46.50 32.93 8.62
N THR A 26 46.13 32.85 7.34
CA THR A 26 47.06 32.49 6.27
C THR A 26 46.73 33.23 4.97
N THR A 27 47.73 33.41 4.12
CA THR A 27 47.54 33.94 2.75
C THR A 27 47.66 32.85 1.69
N ASN A 28 47.81 31.59 2.11
CA ASN A 28 47.93 30.45 1.21
C ASN A 28 46.57 29.75 1.13
N SER A 29 45.86 29.90 0.02
CA SER A 29 44.50 29.39 -0.14
C SER A 29 44.40 27.86 -0.25
N GLY A 30 45.51 27.12 -0.29
CA GLY A 30 45.47 25.66 -0.51
C GLY A 30 44.62 25.29 -1.73
N ASP A 31 43.68 24.36 -1.55
CA ASP A 31 42.64 23.97 -2.52
C ASP A 31 41.31 24.75 -2.36
N GLY A 32 41.32 25.87 -1.63
CA GLY A 32 40.16 26.75 -1.38
C GLY A 32 39.87 27.04 0.09
N THR A 33 40.55 26.36 1.03
CA THR A 33 40.23 26.28 2.46
C THR A 33 41.41 26.69 3.37
N TYR A 34 42.11 27.75 2.98
CA TYR A 34 43.20 28.44 3.69
C TYR A 34 43.76 27.74 4.95
N PRO A 35 44.50 26.62 4.81
CA PRO A 35 44.87 25.79 5.95
C PRO A 35 45.86 26.49 6.88
N SER A 36 45.73 26.23 8.18
CA SER A 36 46.56 26.77 9.24
C SER A 36 48.05 26.49 9.03
N ASN A 37 48.88 27.52 9.19
CA ASN A 37 50.34 27.37 9.24
C ASN A 37 50.84 26.59 10.47
N TYR A 38 49.93 26.27 11.40
CA TYR A 38 50.20 25.52 12.62
C TYR A 38 49.68 24.08 12.56
N GLU A 39 49.16 23.61 11.42
CA GLU A 39 48.72 22.22 11.22
C GLU A 39 49.74 21.20 11.78
N GLY A 40 49.24 20.27 12.59
CA GLY A 40 50.03 19.22 13.24
C GLY A 40 50.85 19.68 14.44
N GLN A 41 50.89 20.97 14.77
CA GLN A 41 51.62 21.50 15.93
C GLN A 41 50.74 21.54 17.18
N THR A 42 51.34 21.30 18.34
CA THR A 42 50.69 21.53 19.65
C THR A 42 50.85 22.98 20.06
N VAL A 43 49.74 23.65 20.30
CA VAL A 43 49.68 25.08 20.68
C VAL A 43 48.94 25.24 22.00
N THR A 44 49.29 26.30 22.74
CA THR A 44 48.50 26.79 23.87
C THR A 44 47.86 28.11 23.44
N THR A 45 46.53 28.20 23.49
CA THR A 45 45.75 29.40 23.11
C THR A 45 44.62 29.63 24.12
N GLY A 46 43.86 30.70 23.95
CA GLY A 46 42.70 31.00 24.78
C GLY A 46 41.79 32.04 24.15
N GLY A 47 40.52 32.00 24.58
CA GLY A 47 39.44 32.81 24.05
C GLY A 47 38.22 32.80 24.97
N ILE A 48 37.18 33.52 24.57
CA ILE A 48 35.85 33.45 25.16
C ILE A 48 35.04 32.40 24.41
N VAL A 49 34.38 31.50 25.13
CA VAL A 49 33.47 30.51 24.56
C VAL A 49 32.26 31.22 23.97
N THR A 50 32.05 31.10 22.66
CA THR A 50 31.00 31.82 21.91
C THR A 50 29.82 30.95 21.52
N GLY A 51 29.99 29.62 21.50
CA GLY A 51 28.94 28.63 21.25
C GLY A 51 29.32 27.27 21.84
N THR A 52 28.34 26.52 22.31
CA THR A 52 28.48 25.20 22.95
C THR A 52 27.44 24.24 22.37
N ASP A 53 27.63 22.93 22.58
CA ASP A 53 26.74 21.87 22.08
C ASP A 53 26.61 21.79 20.56
N PHE A 54 27.62 22.26 19.82
CA PHE A 54 27.66 22.14 18.37
C PHE A 54 27.79 20.68 17.95
N SER A 55 26.83 20.19 17.14
CA SER A 55 26.81 18.83 16.60
C SER A 55 27.18 17.76 17.64
N ASN A 56 26.44 17.66 18.74
CA ASN A 56 26.66 16.70 19.84
C ASN A 56 27.91 16.97 20.72
N GLY A 57 28.03 18.20 21.25
CA GLY A 57 28.85 18.49 22.44
C GLY A 57 30.14 19.30 22.23
N ARG A 58 30.46 19.71 21.00
CA ARG A 58 31.65 20.55 20.72
C ARG A 58 31.37 22.03 20.96
N PHE A 59 32.42 22.85 21.00
CA PHE A 59 32.28 24.27 21.29
C PHE A 59 33.26 25.14 20.48
N PHE A 60 32.98 26.44 20.44
CA PHE A 60 33.79 27.44 19.76
C PHE A 60 34.34 28.44 20.76
N ILE A 61 35.54 28.94 20.50
CA ILE A 61 36.12 30.07 21.23
C ILE A 61 36.54 31.17 20.26
N GLU A 62 36.43 32.40 20.71
CA GLU A 62 36.87 33.56 19.94
C GLU A 62 37.69 34.51 20.82
N SER A 63 38.67 35.20 20.23
CA SER A 63 39.39 36.27 20.92
C SER A 63 38.41 37.31 21.45
N SER A 64 38.66 37.84 22.65
CA SER A 64 37.81 38.91 23.21
C SER A 64 37.77 40.20 22.37
N ALA A 65 38.67 40.33 21.39
CA ALA A 65 38.67 41.44 20.44
C ALA A 65 37.63 41.27 19.32
N GLY A 66 37.17 40.04 19.07
CA GLY A 66 36.34 39.66 17.94
C GLY A 66 37.01 39.86 16.58
N GLY A 67 36.26 39.60 15.50
CA GLY A 67 36.64 39.99 14.14
C GLY A 67 37.28 38.87 13.31
N PRO A 68 37.63 39.16 12.05
CA PRO A 68 38.13 38.15 11.13
C PRO A 68 39.37 37.42 11.66
N TRP A 69 39.43 36.11 11.46
CA TRP A 69 40.47 35.15 11.86
C TRP A 69 40.59 34.96 13.39
N ASN A 70 39.65 35.45 14.19
CA ASN A 70 39.77 35.39 15.65
C ASN A 70 38.96 34.27 16.31
N GLY A 71 38.25 33.46 15.54
CA GLY A 71 37.48 32.29 16.01
C GLY A 71 38.24 30.98 15.80
N ILE A 72 38.00 29.98 16.65
CA ILE A 72 38.48 28.62 16.42
C ILE A 72 37.54 27.58 17.01
N TYR A 73 37.33 26.51 16.26
CA TYR A 73 36.53 25.37 16.65
C TYR A 73 37.32 24.39 17.52
N ILE A 74 36.68 23.90 18.58
CA ILE A 74 37.29 22.98 19.54
C ILE A 74 36.57 21.63 19.43
N TYR A 75 37.24 20.67 18.78
CA TYR A 75 36.76 19.30 18.71
C TYR A 75 37.05 18.59 20.04
N ASN A 76 36.13 18.71 20.99
CA ASN A 76 36.24 18.07 22.29
C ASN A 76 34.89 17.79 22.92
N ASN A 77 34.74 16.60 23.50
CA ASN A 77 33.57 16.17 24.27
C ASN A 77 33.91 15.81 25.73
N ASP A 78 35.15 16.08 26.18
CA ASP A 78 35.63 15.74 27.53
C ASP A 78 35.44 16.90 28.53
N TYR A 79 35.22 18.11 28.01
CA TYR A 79 35.02 19.35 28.77
C TYR A 79 33.69 19.98 28.37
N GLU A 80 32.97 20.52 29.35
CA GLU A 80 31.68 21.19 29.17
C GLU A 80 31.78 22.66 29.63
N PRO A 81 32.49 23.54 28.89
CA PRO A 81 32.53 24.96 29.23
C PRO A 81 31.19 25.63 28.88
N ALA A 82 30.89 26.75 29.54
CA ALA A 82 29.68 27.54 29.25
C ALA A 82 29.99 28.74 28.34
N ILE A 83 29.00 29.17 27.54
CA ILE A 83 29.08 30.43 26.78
C ILE A 83 29.46 31.58 27.73
N GLY A 84 30.46 32.38 27.33
CA GLY A 84 31.04 33.46 28.14
C GLY A 84 32.16 33.03 29.08
N ASP A 85 32.53 31.75 29.14
CA ASP A 85 33.76 31.32 29.83
C ASP A 85 34.99 31.79 29.07
N SER A 86 35.97 32.35 29.79
CA SER A 86 37.31 32.60 29.28
C SER A 86 38.16 31.37 29.56
N VAL A 87 38.63 30.71 28.51
CA VAL A 87 39.40 29.48 28.63
C VAL A 87 40.82 29.66 28.12
N VAL A 88 41.75 28.93 28.74
CA VAL A 88 43.09 28.70 28.22
C VAL A 88 43.24 27.20 28.04
N LEU A 89 43.59 26.77 26.84
CA LEU A 89 43.69 25.37 26.50
C LEU A 89 44.95 25.06 25.70
N THR A 90 45.38 23.81 25.77
CA THR A 90 46.50 23.27 24.99
C THR A 90 45.97 22.11 24.18
N GLY A 91 46.11 22.18 22.86
CA GLY A 91 45.64 21.17 21.92
C GLY A 91 46.53 21.13 20.69
N GLN A 92 46.31 20.16 19.81
CA GLN A 92 46.99 20.11 18.51
C GLN A 92 46.08 20.71 17.44
N VAL A 93 46.66 21.49 16.52
CA VAL A 93 45.94 22.07 15.38
C VAL A 93 45.77 21.01 14.31
N TYR A 94 44.56 20.83 13.82
CA TYR A 94 44.18 19.93 12.74
C TYR A 94 43.42 20.68 11.66
N GLU A 95 43.64 20.24 10.42
CA GLU A 95 42.87 20.64 9.25
C GLU A 95 41.95 19.48 8.86
N TYR A 96 40.66 19.59 9.15
CA TYR A 96 39.70 18.54 8.83
C TYR A 96 38.88 18.93 7.61
N TYR A 97 39.28 18.41 6.44
CA TYR A 97 38.68 18.77 5.15
C TYR A 97 38.60 20.28 4.88
N GLY A 98 39.56 21.04 5.41
CA GLY A 98 39.62 22.49 5.26
C GLY A 98 38.97 23.29 6.38
N PHE A 99 38.49 22.64 7.45
CA PHE A 99 38.03 23.31 8.67
C PHE A 99 39.13 23.25 9.74
N THR A 100 39.56 24.41 10.25
CA THR A 100 40.65 24.48 11.25
C THR A 100 40.12 24.18 12.65
N GLU A 101 40.61 23.11 13.27
CA GLU A 101 40.16 22.66 14.59
C GLU A 101 41.29 22.37 15.59
N LEU A 102 40.99 22.44 16.89
CA LEU A 102 41.88 21.96 17.95
C LEU A 102 41.43 20.58 18.47
N SER A 103 42.27 19.57 18.26
CA SER A 103 42.03 18.17 18.61
C SER A 103 43.36 17.41 18.73
N PRO A 104 43.53 16.40 19.60
CA PRO A 104 42.86 16.31 20.88
C PRO A 104 43.27 17.48 21.79
N ILE A 105 42.46 17.73 22.81
CA ILE A 105 42.77 18.72 23.85
C ILE A 105 43.53 18.04 25.00
N PHE A 106 44.74 18.53 25.30
CA PHE A 106 45.60 17.99 26.36
C PHE A 106 45.32 18.60 27.74
N SER A 107 44.87 19.85 27.78
CA SER A 107 44.48 20.53 29.01
C SER A 107 43.57 21.71 28.69
N LEU A 108 42.56 21.95 29.54
CA LEU A 108 41.71 23.13 29.50
C LEU A 108 41.55 23.70 30.91
N GLU A 109 41.69 25.02 31.04
CA GLU A 109 41.46 25.76 32.28
C GLU A 109 40.44 26.88 32.01
N ILE A 110 39.35 26.92 32.79
CA ILE A 110 38.42 28.05 32.82
C ILE A 110 39.02 29.12 33.74
N VAL A 111 39.41 30.26 33.16
CA VAL A 111 40.06 31.38 33.84
C VAL A 111 39.03 32.27 34.54
N SER A 112 37.90 32.52 33.90
CA SER A 112 36.76 33.27 34.44
C SER A 112 35.47 32.90 33.69
N SER A 113 34.32 33.10 34.33
CA SER A 113 32.99 32.79 33.76
C SER A 113 32.10 34.02 33.66
N GLY A 114 31.11 33.98 32.75
CA GLY A 114 30.12 35.04 32.56
C GLY A 114 30.71 36.34 32.00
N ASN A 115 31.77 36.23 31.20
CA ASN A 115 32.36 37.39 30.53
C ASN A 115 31.45 37.83 29.37
N PRO A 116 31.46 39.13 28.99
CA PRO A 116 30.82 39.58 27.76
C PRO A 116 31.36 38.83 26.55
N LEU A 117 30.48 38.51 25.60
CA LEU A 117 30.89 37.96 24.32
C LEU A 117 31.62 39.03 23.48
N PRO A 118 32.49 38.62 22.54
CA PRO A 118 32.98 39.53 21.51
C PRO A 118 31.83 40.21 20.78
N GLU A 119 32.05 41.44 20.31
CA GLU A 119 31.07 42.12 19.46
C GLU A 119 30.90 41.35 18.16
N TYR A 120 29.67 41.27 17.66
CA TYR A 120 29.38 40.61 16.40
C TYR A 120 30.12 41.28 15.24
N THR A 121 30.77 40.46 14.42
CA THR A 121 31.41 40.95 13.20
C THR A 121 30.35 41.14 12.13
N ALA A 122 30.10 42.38 11.73
CA ALA A 122 29.16 42.67 10.65
C ALA A 122 29.71 42.17 9.31
N VAL A 123 28.97 41.29 8.64
CA VAL A 123 29.35 40.66 7.37
C VAL A 123 28.16 40.62 6.42
N SER A 124 28.46 40.53 5.13
CA SER A 124 27.47 40.24 4.10
C SER A 124 27.26 38.73 3.93
N SER A 125 26.12 38.32 3.35
CA SER A 125 25.86 36.90 3.07
C SER A 125 26.87 36.31 2.08
N TRP A 126 27.35 37.10 1.12
CA TRP A 126 28.46 36.69 0.24
C TRP A 126 29.76 36.43 1.01
N GLU A 127 30.10 37.28 1.98
CA GLU A 127 31.32 37.12 2.79
C GLU A 127 31.27 35.85 3.64
N VAL A 128 30.13 35.53 4.25
CA VAL A 128 29.98 34.26 4.98
C VAL A 128 30.26 33.07 4.07
N SER A 129 29.70 33.07 2.86
CA SER A 129 29.81 31.93 1.93
C SER A 129 31.17 31.78 1.24
N ASN A 130 32.05 32.80 1.30
CA ASN A 130 33.25 32.84 0.45
C ASN A 130 34.56 33.21 1.17
N GLU A 131 34.50 33.77 2.38
CA GLU A 131 35.68 34.29 3.07
C GLU A 131 36.00 33.48 4.33
N GLU A 132 37.08 32.69 4.25
CA GLU A 132 37.65 31.93 5.38
C GLU A 132 37.90 32.79 6.62
N ALA A 133 38.13 34.09 6.43
CA ALA A 133 38.35 35.02 7.52
C ALA A 133 37.24 34.98 8.58
N TYR A 134 36.05 34.48 8.28
CA TYR A 134 34.96 34.38 9.24
C TYR A 134 34.76 32.98 9.81
N GLU A 135 35.55 31.99 9.42
CA GLU A 135 35.51 30.64 10.00
C GLU A 135 35.62 30.69 11.53
N SER A 136 34.68 30.04 12.22
CA SER A 136 34.54 30.00 13.68
C SER A 136 34.31 31.36 14.36
N VAL A 137 34.08 32.44 13.61
CA VAL A 137 33.86 33.81 14.12
C VAL A 137 32.37 34.02 14.39
N LEU A 138 32.06 34.76 15.47
CA LEU A 138 30.71 35.23 15.75
C LEU A 138 30.36 36.44 14.87
N VAL A 139 29.38 36.28 13.98
CA VAL A 139 29.01 37.26 12.97
C VAL A 139 27.55 37.74 13.09
N GLU A 140 27.25 38.87 12.45
CA GLU A 140 25.90 39.42 12.27
C GLU A 140 25.70 39.84 10.82
N LEU A 141 24.59 39.42 10.23
CA LEU A 141 24.08 39.89 8.95
C LEU A 141 22.85 40.73 9.23
N SER A 142 22.69 41.85 8.52
CA SER A 142 21.55 42.76 8.67
C SER A 142 20.68 42.78 7.43
N ASP A 143 19.38 43.00 7.61
CA ASP A 143 18.39 43.18 6.53
C ASP A 143 18.42 42.04 5.49
N VAL A 144 18.34 40.79 5.97
CA VAL A 144 18.43 39.58 5.14
C VAL A 144 17.05 39.02 4.81
N MET A 145 16.94 38.43 3.62
CA MET A 145 15.73 37.76 3.15
C MET A 145 15.97 36.26 3.02
N VAL A 146 14.99 35.44 3.38
CA VAL A 146 14.98 34.00 3.07
C VAL A 146 14.88 33.83 1.55
N SER A 147 15.91 33.28 0.91
CA SER A 147 15.91 32.97 -0.52
C SER A 147 15.30 31.61 -0.81
N THR A 148 15.46 30.63 0.09
CA THR A 148 14.94 29.27 -0.02
C THR A 148 14.61 28.73 1.37
N GLY A 149 13.47 28.05 1.51
CA GLY A 149 13.07 27.35 2.74
C GLY A 149 13.93 26.11 3.02
N PHE A 150 13.47 25.24 3.92
CA PHE A 150 14.20 24.03 4.29
C PHE A 150 14.42 23.08 3.12
N ASP A 151 15.60 22.47 3.06
CA ASP A 151 15.89 21.28 2.27
C ASP A 151 15.67 19.99 3.08
N GLU A 152 15.97 18.84 2.48
CA GLU A 152 15.84 17.50 3.09
C GLU A 152 16.67 17.32 4.37
N TRP A 153 17.67 18.18 4.61
CA TRP A 153 18.57 18.12 5.76
C TRP A 153 18.22 19.18 6.83
N GLY A 154 17.18 19.97 6.61
CA GLY A 154 16.79 21.07 7.50
C GLY A 154 17.63 22.34 7.33
N TYR A 155 18.41 22.47 6.26
CA TYR A 155 19.14 23.69 5.94
C TYR A 155 18.30 24.64 5.11
N TRP A 156 18.55 25.94 5.21
CA TRP A 156 17.83 26.97 4.46
C TRP A 156 18.76 28.08 4.02
N GLN A 157 18.31 28.96 3.13
CA GLN A 157 19.18 29.98 2.54
C GLN A 157 18.65 31.40 2.74
N ILE A 158 19.59 32.34 2.91
CA ILE A 158 19.34 33.77 2.99
C ILE A 158 20.17 34.57 1.99
N ASP A 159 19.73 35.78 1.67
CA ASP A 159 20.44 36.75 0.84
C ASP A 159 20.17 38.18 1.33
N ASP A 160 21.22 38.99 1.52
CA ASP A 160 21.14 40.43 1.78
C ASP A 160 21.22 41.29 0.49
N GLY A 161 21.28 40.65 -0.67
CA GLY A 161 21.50 41.23 -1.99
C GLY A 161 22.93 41.12 -2.49
N SER A 162 23.87 40.60 -1.70
CA SER A 162 25.26 40.32 -2.09
C SER A 162 25.47 38.90 -2.64
N GLY A 163 24.57 37.96 -2.36
CA GLY A 163 24.68 36.54 -2.71
C GLY A 163 24.12 35.64 -1.61
N THR A 164 23.89 34.37 -1.92
CA THR A 164 23.26 33.45 -0.96
C THR A 164 24.24 32.94 0.11
N CYS A 165 23.70 32.70 1.30
CA CYS A 165 24.36 32.03 2.42
C CYS A 165 23.46 30.95 2.99
N VAL A 166 24.05 29.78 3.32
CA VAL A 166 23.36 28.67 3.96
C VAL A 166 23.29 28.91 5.47
N ILE A 167 22.11 28.69 6.04
CA ILE A 167 21.88 28.55 7.47
C ILE A 167 21.73 27.07 7.78
N SER A 168 22.51 26.57 8.75
CA SER A 168 22.59 25.15 9.08
C SER A 168 22.26 24.88 10.56
N ASN A 169 21.80 23.68 10.88
CA ASN A 169 21.19 23.28 12.16
C ASN A 169 22.18 22.84 13.25
N GLY A 170 23.46 23.23 13.14
CA GLY A 170 24.52 22.78 14.04
C GLY A 170 24.32 23.07 15.54
N PHE A 171 23.52 24.08 15.90
CA PHE A 171 23.14 24.40 17.30
C PHE A 171 21.64 24.25 17.55
N ILE A 172 20.80 24.94 16.76
CA ILE A 172 19.35 24.83 16.83
C ILE A 172 18.81 24.22 15.53
N ASP A 173 17.83 23.35 15.66
CA ASP A 173 17.14 22.74 14.53
C ASP A 173 15.69 23.23 14.50
N LEU A 174 15.46 24.31 13.73
CA LEU A 174 14.15 24.92 13.60
C LEU A 174 13.13 23.98 12.94
N ALA A 175 13.58 23.12 12.01
CA ALA A 175 12.72 22.17 11.33
C ALA A 175 12.25 21.09 12.31
N ALA A 176 13.15 20.56 13.14
CA ALA A 176 12.81 19.60 14.20
C ALA A 176 11.90 20.20 15.30
N GLU A 177 12.00 21.51 15.54
CA GLU A 177 11.11 22.25 16.45
C GLU A 177 9.75 22.62 15.80
N GLY A 178 9.55 22.28 14.52
CA GLY A 178 8.33 22.61 13.77
C GLY A 178 8.15 24.11 13.54
N ILE A 179 9.23 24.88 13.52
CA ILE A 179 9.22 26.32 13.28
C ILE A 179 9.41 26.57 11.76
N PRO A 180 8.42 27.15 11.06
CA PRO A 180 8.50 27.33 9.63
C PRO A 180 9.48 28.44 9.22
N ILE A 181 10.23 28.22 8.13
CA ILE A 181 11.00 29.23 7.41
C ILE A 181 10.39 29.42 6.02
N ILE A 182 9.88 30.62 5.75
CA ILE A 182 9.11 30.93 4.54
C ILE A 182 9.95 31.74 3.57
N GLN A 183 9.92 31.39 2.29
CA GLN A 183 10.60 32.16 1.25
C GLN A 183 10.12 33.62 1.23
N ASN A 184 11.04 34.56 1.05
CA ASN A 184 10.84 36.01 1.14
C ASN A 184 10.56 36.56 2.55
N TYR A 185 10.65 35.73 3.60
CA TYR A 185 10.62 36.21 4.97
C TYR A 185 11.84 37.10 5.26
N LEU A 186 11.62 38.22 5.96
CA LEU A 186 12.65 39.21 6.23
C LEU A 186 13.08 39.17 7.71
N PHE A 187 14.39 39.04 7.93
CA PHE A 187 15.00 39.24 9.22
C PHE A 187 15.71 40.60 9.22
N SER A 188 15.51 41.39 10.28
CA SER A 188 16.30 42.62 10.48
C SER A 188 17.77 42.29 10.76
N HIS A 189 18.04 41.18 11.43
CA HIS A 189 19.36 40.58 11.51
C HIS A 189 19.31 39.09 11.84
N ILE A 190 20.35 38.38 11.42
CA ILE A 190 20.68 37.02 11.84
C ILE A 190 22.10 37.03 12.39
N ARG A 191 22.29 36.38 13.54
CA ARG A 191 23.58 36.16 14.18
C ARG A 191 23.91 34.69 14.18
N GLY A 192 25.20 34.37 14.25
CA GLY A 192 25.63 33.00 14.36
C GLY A 192 27.14 32.86 14.26
N ILE A 193 27.59 31.62 14.32
CA ILE A 193 28.99 31.25 14.12
C ILE A 193 29.12 30.62 12.75
N VAL A 194 30.14 30.99 11.99
CA VAL A 194 30.41 30.39 10.68
C VAL A 194 31.21 29.10 10.87
N SER A 195 30.86 28.05 10.13
CA SER A 195 31.67 26.83 10.02
C SER A 195 31.93 26.49 8.55
N TYR A 196 32.84 25.54 8.31
CA TYR A 196 33.09 24.98 7.00
C TYR A 196 32.84 23.48 7.01
N SER A 197 31.98 22.99 6.12
CA SER A 197 31.73 21.56 5.94
C SER A 197 31.21 21.27 4.54
N TRP A 198 31.39 20.04 4.03
CA TRP A 198 30.90 19.63 2.71
C TRP A 198 31.28 20.55 1.54
N GLN A 199 32.45 21.21 1.65
CA GLN A 199 32.98 22.19 0.72
C GLN A 199 32.25 23.54 0.68
N GLU A 200 31.48 23.89 1.72
CA GLU A 200 30.71 25.12 1.81
C GLU A 200 30.83 25.76 3.20
N TYR A 201 30.80 27.09 3.26
CA TYR A 201 30.68 27.84 4.50
C TYR A 201 29.22 28.00 4.90
N GLN A 202 28.94 27.82 6.19
CA GLN A 202 27.58 27.81 6.71
C GLN A 202 27.48 28.66 7.97
N LEU A 203 26.37 29.37 8.14
CA LEU A 203 26.08 30.11 9.36
C LEU A 203 25.22 29.28 10.32
N HIS A 204 25.57 29.30 11.60
CA HIS A 204 24.84 28.59 12.64
C HIS A 204 24.35 29.55 13.72
N PRO A 205 23.08 29.96 13.68
CA PRO A 205 22.42 30.61 14.82
C PRO A 205 22.48 29.70 16.05
N ARG A 206 22.84 30.25 17.21
CA ARG A 206 23.09 29.44 18.41
C ARG A 206 21.84 29.22 19.25
N PHE A 207 20.89 30.14 19.13
CA PHE A 207 19.63 30.17 19.87
C PHE A 207 18.60 31.03 19.12
N LEU A 208 17.31 30.93 19.47
CA LEU A 208 16.25 31.72 18.80
C LEU A 208 16.47 33.24 18.88
N ASP A 209 17.11 33.75 19.94
CA ASP A 209 17.45 35.18 20.07
C ASP A 209 18.54 35.67 19.09
N ASP A 210 19.24 34.77 18.38
CA ASP A 210 20.15 35.13 17.28
C ASP A 210 19.37 35.48 16.00
N LEU A 211 18.06 35.20 15.96
CA LEU A 211 17.16 35.52 14.87
C LEU A 211 16.27 36.69 15.27
N GLN A 212 16.25 37.74 14.45
CA GLN A 212 15.35 38.87 14.69
C GLN A 212 14.52 39.18 13.45
N SER A 213 13.22 38.92 13.54
CA SER A 213 12.24 39.30 12.53
C SER A 213 12.33 40.79 12.19
N ALA A 214 12.09 41.13 10.92
CA ALA A 214 11.84 42.51 10.52
C ALA A 214 10.52 43.03 11.14
N GLU A 215 10.29 44.34 11.03
CA GLU A 215 9.02 44.94 11.43
C GLU A 215 7.86 44.24 10.71
N ASN A 216 6.83 43.85 11.46
CA ASN A 216 5.65 43.12 10.98
C ASN A 216 5.91 41.72 10.38
N GLY A 217 7.08 41.13 10.62
CA GLY A 217 7.42 39.76 10.21
C GLY A 217 6.73 38.67 11.04
N TYR A 218 5.41 38.72 11.20
CA TYR A 218 4.66 37.63 11.84
C TYR A 218 4.50 36.45 10.89
N ILE A 219 4.62 35.23 11.40
CA ILE A 219 4.29 34.01 10.65
C ILE A 219 3.08 33.35 11.32
N ILE A 220 2.09 32.99 10.51
CA ILE A 220 0.97 32.15 10.93
C ILE A 220 1.20 30.74 10.42
N SER A 221 1.09 29.75 11.30
CA SER A 221 1.20 28.35 10.92
C SER A 221 0.07 27.48 11.46
N ILE A 222 -0.22 26.44 10.70
CA ILE A 222 -1.02 25.29 11.11
C ILE A 222 -0.17 24.07 10.78
N ALA A 223 0.08 23.23 11.77
CA ALA A 223 0.80 21.98 11.55
C ALA A 223 -0.04 21.03 10.71
N GLN A 224 0.65 20.17 9.96
CA GLN A 224 -0.02 19.12 9.24
C GLN A 224 -0.51 18.04 10.21
N GLU A 225 -1.71 17.52 10.01
CA GLU A 225 -2.29 16.47 10.87
C GLU A 225 -3.05 15.42 10.06
N HIS A 226 -2.97 14.16 10.51
CA HIS A 226 -3.82 13.07 10.03
C HIS A 226 -4.72 12.58 11.18
N ILE A 227 -6.03 12.71 11.00
CA ILE A 227 -7.03 12.47 12.04
C ILE A 227 -7.88 11.27 11.67
N ILE A 228 -7.71 10.20 12.46
CA ILE A 228 -8.49 8.96 12.35
C ILE A 228 -9.56 8.97 13.43
N SER A 229 -10.57 9.82 13.24
CA SER A 229 -11.67 9.96 14.19
C SER A 229 -12.83 10.71 13.57
N SER A 230 -14.04 10.36 14.00
CA SER A 230 -15.25 11.18 13.79
C SER A 230 -15.58 12.09 14.99
N GLU A 231 -14.79 12.02 16.05
CA GLU A 231 -14.93 12.89 17.23
C GLU A 231 -14.35 14.30 16.99
N VAL A 232 -14.68 15.24 17.87
CA VAL A 232 -14.13 16.60 17.82
C VAL A 232 -12.65 16.60 18.20
N PHE A 233 -11.83 17.28 17.40
CA PHE A 233 -10.38 17.45 17.61
C PHE A 233 -9.98 18.92 17.42
N ALA A 234 -8.84 19.32 17.99
CA ALA A 234 -8.36 20.70 18.01
C ALA A 234 -7.18 20.88 17.05
N ILE A 235 -7.27 21.87 16.16
CA ILE A 235 -6.19 22.32 15.28
C ILE A 235 -5.61 23.63 15.86
N PRO A 236 -4.36 23.64 16.34
CA PRO A 236 -3.70 24.87 16.78
C PRO A 236 -3.42 25.81 15.61
N VAL A 237 -3.78 27.08 15.77
CA VAL A 237 -3.28 28.18 14.93
C VAL A 237 -2.13 28.80 15.70
N GLU A 238 -0.93 28.72 15.15
CA GLU A 238 0.30 29.13 15.81
C GLU A 238 0.78 30.49 15.28
N LEU A 239 1.38 31.28 16.15
CA LEU A 239 1.97 32.58 15.84
C LEU A 239 3.46 32.56 16.16
N THR A 240 4.29 32.93 15.19
CA THR A 240 5.75 33.01 15.34
C THR A 240 6.27 34.42 15.08
N TYR A 241 7.14 34.90 15.98
CA TYR A 241 7.94 36.11 15.80
C TYR A 241 9.29 35.98 16.52
N PHE A 242 10.40 36.19 15.83
CA PHE A 242 11.75 35.95 16.36
C PHE A 242 12.33 37.19 17.07
N GLY A 243 13.04 36.93 18.17
CA GLY A 243 13.75 37.94 18.95
C GLY A 243 12.83 38.76 19.86
N GLN A 244 12.68 40.06 19.59
CA GLN A 244 11.99 40.99 20.47
C GLN A 244 10.54 40.61 20.77
N VAL A 245 10.17 40.74 22.05
CA VAL A 245 8.78 40.61 22.53
C VAL A 245 7.87 41.60 21.79
N GLN A 246 6.87 41.06 21.10
CA GLN A 246 5.84 41.82 20.43
C GLN A 246 4.62 42.02 21.33
N GLN A 247 3.92 43.13 21.11
CA GLN A 247 2.67 43.45 21.77
C GLN A 247 1.54 43.35 20.74
N VAL A 248 0.53 42.51 21.02
CA VAL A 248 -0.65 42.35 20.15
C VAL A 248 -1.89 42.77 20.94
N ASP A 249 -2.63 43.72 20.38
CA ASP A 249 -3.86 44.25 20.97
C ASP A 249 -5.12 43.74 20.24
N ASN A 250 -5.00 43.41 18.95
CA ASN A 250 -6.08 42.85 18.15
C ASN A 250 -5.56 42.04 16.96
N TYR A 251 -6.37 41.07 16.52
CA TYR A 251 -6.20 40.41 15.24
C TYR A 251 -7.55 40.04 14.63
N HIS A 252 -7.56 39.84 13.31
CA HIS A 252 -8.71 39.37 12.55
C HIS A 252 -8.23 38.39 11.48
N PHE A 253 -8.98 37.33 11.22
CA PHE A 253 -8.72 36.46 10.08
C PHE A 253 -10.00 35.92 9.46
N ARG A 254 -9.84 35.49 8.21
CA ARG A 254 -10.82 34.71 7.45
C ARG A 254 -10.18 33.44 6.91
N LEU A 255 -10.59 32.30 7.46
CA LEU A 255 -10.12 30.97 7.11
C LEU A 255 -11.18 30.24 6.28
N GLU A 256 -10.79 29.73 5.12
CA GLU A 256 -11.59 28.81 4.31
C GLU A 256 -11.14 27.36 4.53
N TYR A 257 -12.09 26.42 4.46
CA TYR A 257 -11.85 24.98 4.53
C TYR A 257 -12.92 24.19 3.76
N ASN A 258 -12.59 22.96 3.38
CA ASN A 258 -13.49 22.03 2.71
C ASN A 258 -14.56 21.49 3.69
N ASN A 259 -15.74 22.09 3.61
CA ASN A 259 -16.90 21.72 4.44
C ASN A 259 -17.53 20.36 4.07
N ASP A 260 -17.09 19.69 3.01
CA ASP A 260 -17.51 18.31 2.72
C ASP A 260 -16.68 17.29 3.51
N ILE A 261 -15.51 17.70 4.04
CA ILE A 261 -14.58 16.87 4.82
C ILE A 261 -14.62 17.22 6.31
N LEU A 262 -14.64 18.52 6.64
CA LEU A 262 -14.65 19.03 8.02
C LEU A 262 -15.91 19.81 8.35
N LEU A 263 -16.29 19.74 9.63
CA LEU A 263 -17.28 20.64 10.21
C LEU A 263 -16.68 21.37 11.41
N PHE A 264 -16.66 22.70 11.35
CA PHE A 264 -16.23 23.52 12.48
C PHE A 264 -17.21 23.38 13.67
N SER A 265 -16.66 23.27 14.88
CA SER A 265 -17.42 23.11 16.12
C SER A 265 -17.39 24.39 16.97
N HIS A 266 -16.19 24.78 17.42
CA HIS A 266 -15.97 25.99 18.22
C HIS A 266 -14.48 26.36 18.26
N TYR A 267 -14.15 27.56 18.74
CA TYR A 267 -12.77 27.92 19.09
C TYR A 267 -12.46 27.55 20.54
N ASP A 268 -11.18 27.40 20.87
CA ASP A 268 -10.65 27.24 22.22
C ASP A 268 -9.43 28.16 22.42
N VAL A 269 -9.34 28.78 23.59
CA VAL A 269 -8.27 29.72 23.97
C VAL A 269 -7.55 29.30 25.25
N GLU A 270 -7.89 28.13 25.82
CA GLU A 270 -7.23 27.64 27.03
C GLU A 270 -5.74 27.35 26.74
N ASN A 271 -4.86 27.95 27.55
CA ASN A 271 -3.41 27.89 27.38
C ASN A 271 -2.89 28.44 26.04
N THR A 272 -3.58 29.43 25.45
CA THR A 272 -3.12 30.11 24.22
C THR A 272 -2.91 31.61 24.46
N LEU A 273 -2.29 32.31 23.52
CA LEU A 273 -2.08 33.77 23.59
C LEU A 273 -3.40 34.55 23.73
N SER A 274 -4.49 34.01 23.21
CA SER A 274 -5.82 34.63 23.22
C SER A 274 -6.64 34.38 24.48
N GLU A 275 -6.12 33.69 25.51
CA GLU A 275 -6.87 33.28 26.71
C GLU A 275 -7.59 34.43 27.44
N ASN A 276 -7.01 35.64 27.42
CA ASN A 276 -7.46 36.79 28.22
C ASN A 276 -8.14 37.91 27.41
N GLY A 277 -8.54 37.66 26.16
CA GLY A 277 -9.25 38.67 25.34
C GLY A 277 -10.68 38.30 24.98
N GLU A 278 -11.33 39.17 24.22
CA GLU A 278 -12.68 39.00 23.71
C GLU A 278 -12.63 38.55 22.24
N ILE A 279 -13.32 37.45 21.92
CA ILE A 279 -13.44 36.91 20.56
C ILE A 279 -14.85 37.15 20.01
N SER A 280 -14.92 37.64 18.78
CA SER A 280 -16.11 37.65 17.93
C SER A 280 -15.92 36.64 16.82
N LEU A 281 -16.93 35.79 16.59
CA LEU A 281 -16.92 34.73 15.59
C LEU A 281 -18.12 34.90 14.65
N ASP A 282 -17.89 34.81 13.34
CA ASP A 282 -18.90 34.60 12.31
C ASP A 282 -18.54 33.35 11.49
N ASP A 283 -19.36 32.31 11.66
CA ASP A 283 -19.30 31.02 10.97
C ASP A 283 -20.59 30.77 10.17
N SER A 284 -21.29 31.84 9.79
CA SER A 284 -22.59 31.75 9.12
C SER A 284 -22.53 31.19 7.69
N VAL A 285 -21.34 31.17 7.10
CA VAL A 285 -21.06 30.58 5.79
C VAL A 285 -20.32 29.26 5.99
N ALA A 286 -20.90 28.17 5.51
CA ALA A 286 -20.27 26.85 5.57
C ALA A 286 -18.90 26.85 4.89
N GLY A 287 -17.89 26.23 5.52
CA GLY A 287 -16.51 26.23 5.03
C GLY A 287 -15.75 27.53 5.26
N VAL A 288 -16.30 28.48 6.02
CA VAL A 288 -15.64 29.76 6.31
C VAL A 288 -15.72 30.08 7.80
N ILE A 289 -14.60 30.50 8.38
CA ILE A 289 -14.51 31.04 9.75
C ILE A 289 -13.95 32.46 9.66
N GLU A 290 -14.75 33.44 10.07
CA GLU A 290 -14.29 34.81 10.31
C GLU A 290 -14.20 35.04 11.81
N LEU A 291 -13.00 35.36 12.31
CA LEU A 291 -12.75 35.52 13.73
C LEU A 291 -12.00 36.82 13.98
N SER A 292 -12.46 37.58 14.98
CA SER A 292 -11.78 38.79 15.45
C SER A 292 -11.53 38.70 16.94
N PHE A 293 -10.34 39.11 17.36
CA PHE A 293 -9.92 39.19 18.75
C PHE A 293 -9.63 40.63 19.15
N SER A 294 -10.03 41.01 20.37
CA SER A 294 -9.64 42.25 21.02
C SER A 294 -9.18 41.98 22.45
N GLY A 295 -7.98 42.43 22.81
CA GLY A 295 -7.39 42.18 24.12
C GLY A 295 -6.02 42.82 24.24
N ASN A 296 -5.13 42.18 25.00
CA ASN A 296 -3.71 42.42 24.92
C ASN A 296 -2.93 41.17 25.36
N PHE A 297 -1.87 40.85 24.63
CA PHE A 297 -0.87 39.88 25.06
C PHE A 297 0.51 40.28 24.53
N SER A 298 1.54 39.71 25.12
CA SER A 298 2.92 39.90 24.71
C SER A 298 3.55 38.54 24.44
N PHE A 299 4.31 38.39 23.35
CA PHE A 299 4.91 37.10 22.99
C PHE A 299 6.21 37.25 22.21
N SER A 300 6.98 36.18 22.16
CA SER A 300 8.16 36.00 21.31
C SER A 300 8.37 34.50 21.07
N GLY A 301 9.05 34.15 19.99
CA GLY A 301 9.16 32.76 19.53
C GLY A 301 7.85 32.27 18.92
N LYS A 302 7.64 30.94 18.95
CA LYS A 302 6.46 30.23 18.45
C LYS A 302 5.53 29.86 19.60
N GLN A 303 4.25 30.23 19.52
CA GLN A 303 3.22 29.89 20.53
C GLN A 303 1.83 29.73 19.89
N ASP A 304 0.95 28.93 20.51
CA ASP A 304 -0.46 28.81 20.11
C ASP A 304 -1.17 30.17 20.23
N LEU A 305 -1.71 30.69 19.13
CA LEU A 305 -2.56 31.87 19.14
C LEU A 305 -3.94 31.50 19.71
N LEU A 306 -4.58 30.51 19.10
CA LEU A 306 -5.83 29.88 19.53
C LEU A 306 -5.93 28.48 18.92
N LYS A 307 -6.96 27.73 19.29
CA LYS A 307 -7.27 26.42 18.70
C LYS A 307 -8.63 26.45 18.03
N LEU A 308 -8.74 25.85 16.86
CA LEU A 308 -10.00 25.67 16.13
C LEU A 308 -10.42 24.21 16.23
N ASN A 309 -11.59 23.94 16.78
CA ASN A 309 -12.08 22.57 16.95
C ASN A 309 -12.99 22.17 15.79
N PHE A 310 -12.74 21.00 15.21
CA PHE A 310 -13.47 20.44 14.08
C PHE A 310 -13.91 19.00 14.37
N SER A 311 -14.89 18.51 13.62
CA SER A 311 -15.20 17.08 13.50
C SER A 311 -15.07 16.64 12.05
N GLY A 312 -14.50 15.46 11.82
CA GLY A 312 -14.44 14.83 10.50
C GLY A 312 -15.81 14.31 10.07
N ILE A 313 -16.26 14.65 8.86
CA ILE A 313 -17.56 14.21 8.31
C ILE A 313 -17.43 13.29 7.09
N SER A 314 -16.31 13.32 6.38
CA SER A 314 -15.95 12.32 5.37
C SER A 314 -14.43 12.22 5.21
N CYS A 315 -13.94 11.15 4.57
CA CYS A 315 -12.51 10.96 4.34
C CYS A 315 -11.99 11.92 3.26
N GLY A 316 -10.82 12.53 3.48
CA GLY A 316 -10.16 13.39 2.48
C GLY A 316 -9.35 14.53 3.09
N GLU A 317 -8.83 15.40 2.22
CA GLU A 317 -8.09 16.61 2.59
C GLU A 317 -9.05 17.77 2.87
N ALA A 318 -8.89 18.41 4.02
CA ALA A 318 -9.73 19.53 4.43
C ALA A 318 -9.35 20.87 3.80
N GLY A 319 -8.17 21.01 3.20
CA GLY A 319 -7.70 22.19 2.46
C GLY A 319 -7.93 23.52 3.18
N LEU A 320 -7.05 23.89 4.12
CA LEU A 320 -7.17 25.12 4.90
C LEU A 320 -6.46 26.29 4.19
N GLU A 321 -7.14 27.43 4.08
CA GLU A 321 -6.57 28.65 3.45
C GLU A 321 -6.97 29.93 4.19
N PHE A 322 -6.00 30.75 4.60
CA PHE A 322 -6.29 32.10 5.09
C PHE A 322 -6.40 33.08 3.92
N SER A 323 -7.62 33.54 3.65
CA SER A 323 -7.89 34.60 2.66
C SER A 323 -7.58 36.01 3.16
N GLU A 324 -7.53 36.18 4.48
CA GLU A 324 -7.21 37.43 5.18
C GLU A 324 -6.66 37.10 6.57
N PHE A 325 -5.60 37.78 6.98
CA PHE A 325 -5.12 37.78 8.36
C PHE A 325 -4.48 39.13 8.69
N VAL A 326 -4.94 39.79 9.74
CA VAL A 326 -4.49 41.12 10.16
C VAL A 326 -4.15 41.09 11.65
N ILE A 327 -2.99 41.60 12.04
CA ILE A 327 -2.56 41.81 13.44
C ILE A 327 -2.26 43.30 13.63
N ASN A 328 -2.88 43.95 14.61
CA ASN A 328 -2.67 45.39 14.91
C ASN A 328 -2.69 46.29 13.64
N GLU A 329 -3.71 46.14 12.79
CA GLU A 329 -3.84 46.86 11.51
C GLU A 329 -2.80 46.49 10.42
N THR A 330 -1.94 45.50 10.67
CA THR A 330 -0.96 44.99 9.70
C THR A 330 -1.44 43.69 9.07
N GLU A 331 -1.54 43.69 7.74
CA GLU A 331 -1.81 42.49 6.95
C GLU A 331 -0.62 41.52 7.02
N ILE A 332 -0.90 40.26 7.32
CA ILE A 332 0.10 39.19 7.36
C ILE A 332 0.15 38.51 6.01
N VAL A 333 1.37 38.20 5.56
CA VAL A 333 1.62 37.60 4.24
C VAL A 333 2.48 36.33 4.32
N TYR A 334 2.89 35.93 5.52
CA TYR A 334 3.72 34.76 5.76
C TYR A 334 2.88 33.66 6.42
N TYR A 335 2.49 32.68 5.61
CA TYR A 335 1.69 31.53 6.03
C TYR A 335 2.44 30.23 5.78
N SER A 336 2.32 29.29 6.72
CA SER A 336 2.75 27.89 6.56
C SER A 336 1.61 26.99 7.01
N LEU A 337 0.81 26.52 6.04
CA LEU A 337 -0.39 25.74 6.31
C LEU A 337 -0.16 24.29 5.91
N GLY A 338 -0.03 23.42 6.90
CA GLY A 338 -0.04 21.98 6.71
C GLY A 338 -1.41 21.48 6.28
N GLN A 339 -1.42 20.39 5.52
CA GLN A 339 -2.63 19.69 5.13
C GLN A 339 -3.28 19.01 6.34
N ILE A 340 -4.61 18.95 6.35
CA ILE A 340 -5.37 18.25 7.38
C ILE A 340 -6.14 17.14 6.70
N PHE A 341 -5.75 15.90 6.99
CA PHE A 341 -6.35 14.71 6.40
C PHE A 341 -7.28 14.03 7.39
N ILE A 342 -8.47 13.69 6.94
CA ILE A 342 -9.51 13.05 7.75
C ILE A 342 -9.76 11.64 7.26
N GLN A 343 -9.89 10.72 8.20
CA GLN A 343 -10.40 9.38 7.98
C GLN A 343 -11.53 9.11 8.97
N THR A 344 -12.78 9.13 8.49
CA THR A 344 -13.97 9.05 9.35
C THR A 344 -14.40 7.63 9.70
N GLU A 345 -13.98 6.65 8.91
CA GLU A 345 -14.30 5.23 9.13
C GLU A 345 -13.04 4.38 9.05
N ALA A 346 -12.95 3.39 9.93
CA ALA A 346 -11.94 2.36 9.80
C ALA A 346 -12.27 1.54 8.54
N VAL A 347 -11.42 1.63 7.52
CA VAL A 347 -11.39 0.69 6.40
C VAL A 347 -11.42 -0.73 6.99
N PRO A 348 -12.46 -1.54 6.69
CA PRO A 348 -12.59 -2.89 7.20
C PRO A 348 -11.36 -3.72 6.84
N ILE A 349 -10.96 -4.62 7.73
CA ILE A 349 -9.88 -5.55 7.42
C ILE A 349 -10.33 -6.51 6.30
N GLY A 350 -9.43 -6.80 5.36
CA GLY A 350 -9.63 -7.81 4.32
C GLY A 350 -9.75 -9.23 4.88
N ASP A 351 -9.90 -10.20 3.99
CA ASP A 351 -9.97 -11.61 4.37
C ASP A 351 -8.64 -12.07 4.97
N THR A 352 -8.69 -12.48 6.22
CA THR A 352 -7.53 -13.02 6.94
C THR A 352 -7.65 -14.52 7.03
N LEU A 353 -6.54 -15.23 6.91
CA LEU A 353 -6.52 -16.68 6.95
C LEU A 353 -6.99 -17.22 8.30
N THR A 354 -8.19 -17.81 8.31
CA THR A 354 -8.81 -18.38 9.50
C THR A 354 -8.87 -19.90 9.47
N VAL A 355 -9.71 -20.49 8.61
CA VAL A 355 -9.92 -21.94 8.52
C VAL A 355 -9.17 -22.49 7.33
N ILE A 356 -9.41 -22.00 6.12
CA ILE A 356 -8.81 -22.49 4.88
C ILE A 356 -7.35 -22.02 4.80
N GLN A 357 -6.45 -22.96 4.51
CA GLN A 357 -5.01 -22.70 4.41
C GLN A 357 -4.42 -23.10 3.06
N LYS A 358 -5.14 -23.95 2.31
CA LYS A 358 -4.86 -24.31 0.93
C LYS A 358 -6.12 -24.99 0.34
N PRO A 359 -6.50 -24.74 -0.92
CA PRO A 359 -5.98 -23.67 -1.79
C PRO A 359 -6.38 -22.28 -1.28
N LEU A 360 -5.64 -21.25 -1.70
CA LEU A 360 -5.82 -19.84 -1.34
C LEU A 360 -5.80 -18.98 -2.60
N LEU A 361 -6.28 -17.73 -2.52
CA LEU A 361 -6.15 -16.72 -3.58
C LEU A 361 -4.74 -16.67 -4.20
N ASN A 362 -3.71 -16.71 -3.36
CA ASN A 362 -2.31 -16.55 -3.75
C ASN A 362 -1.55 -17.87 -3.98
N ILE A 363 -2.19 -19.01 -3.67
CA ILE A 363 -1.72 -20.37 -3.96
C ILE A 363 -2.93 -21.22 -4.37
N PRO A 364 -3.52 -20.93 -5.54
CA PRO A 364 -4.74 -21.57 -6.00
C PRO A 364 -4.47 -23.00 -6.47
N GLU A 365 -5.54 -23.74 -6.77
CA GLU A 365 -5.47 -25.05 -7.40
C GLU A 365 -6.09 -24.99 -8.80
N ILE A 366 -5.37 -25.52 -9.80
CA ILE A 366 -5.88 -25.66 -11.18
C ILE A 366 -6.15 -27.15 -11.44
N VAL A 367 -7.41 -27.50 -11.70
CA VAL A 367 -7.86 -28.90 -11.79
C VAL A 367 -8.74 -29.18 -12.99
N THR A 368 -8.74 -30.44 -13.42
CA THR A 368 -9.69 -30.94 -14.43
C THR A 368 -10.85 -31.71 -13.77
N PRO A 369 -12.02 -31.82 -14.40
CA PRO A 369 -13.13 -32.62 -13.89
C PRO A 369 -12.71 -34.05 -13.50
N GLY A 370 -12.98 -34.43 -12.26
CA GLY A 370 -12.63 -35.75 -11.72
C GLY A 370 -11.21 -35.85 -11.12
N ALA A 371 -10.37 -34.81 -11.23
CA ALA A 371 -9.08 -34.76 -10.55
C ALA A 371 -9.28 -34.69 -9.02
N GLU A 372 -8.35 -35.31 -8.28
CA GLU A 372 -8.33 -35.25 -6.82
C GLU A 372 -7.37 -34.15 -6.35
N PHE A 373 -7.78 -33.37 -5.37
CA PHE A 373 -6.92 -32.41 -4.68
C PHE A 373 -7.26 -32.35 -3.18
N THR A 374 -6.42 -31.66 -2.41
CA THR A 374 -6.54 -31.62 -0.95
C THR A 374 -6.76 -30.20 -0.46
N ILE A 375 -7.83 -30.01 0.31
CA ILE A 375 -8.07 -28.80 1.09
C ILE A 375 -7.41 -28.97 2.46
N GLN A 376 -6.61 -27.99 2.87
CA GLN A 376 -5.98 -27.93 4.19
C GLN A 376 -6.70 -26.92 5.06
N CYS A 377 -7.06 -27.32 6.29
CA CYS A 377 -7.79 -26.46 7.22
C CYS A 377 -7.18 -26.44 8.64
N LEU A 378 -7.23 -25.28 9.29
CA LEU A 378 -7.01 -25.13 10.73
C LEU A 378 -8.34 -25.20 11.47
N ALA A 379 -8.48 -26.20 12.34
CA ALA A 379 -9.58 -26.33 13.28
C ALA A 379 -9.21 -27.34 14.38
N ASP A 380 -9.98 -27.35 15.47
CA ASP A 380 -9.80 -28.33 16.54
C ASP A 380 -9.92 -29.78 16.01
N GLU A 381 -9.17 -30.73 16.59
CA GLU A 381 -9.23 -32.16 16.25
C GLU A 381 -10.64 -32.76 16.42
N SER A 382 -11.49 -32.17 17.26
CA SER A 382 -12.87 -32.63 17.46
C SER A 382 -13.86 -32.14 16.39
N THR A 383 -13.41 -31.31 15.45
CA THR A 383 -14.26 -30.72 14.40
C THR A 383 -14.78 -31.81 13.46
N ALA A 384 -16.08 -31.79 13.19
CA ALA A 384 -16.75 -32.82 12.40
C ALA A 384 -17.86 -32.23 11.55
N GLY A 385 -18.39 -33.02 10.60
CA GLY A 385 -19.45 -32.58 9.70
C GLY A 385 -18.98 -31.53 8.70
N TRP A 386 -17.76 -31.71 8.19
CA TRP A 386 -17.17 -30.88 7.16
C TRP A 386 -17.97 -30.92 5.86
N PHE A 387 -18.09 -29.77 5.20
CA PHE A 387 -18.56 -29.62 3.84
C PHE A 387 -17.66 -28.62 3.10
N ALA A 388 -17.62 -28.74 1.79
CA ALA A 388 -16.92 -27.80 0.91
C ALA A 388 -17.78 -27.55 -0.33
N GLU A 389 -17.73 -26.32 -0.84
CA GLU A 389 -18.45 -25.85 -2.02
C GLU A 389 -17.55 -24.93 -2.83
N LEU A 390 -17.71 -24.95 -4.15
CA LEU A 390 -17.09 -24.00 -5.07
C LEU A 390 -18.15 -23.01 -5.53
N ASN A 391 -17.88 -21.72 -5.39
CA ASN A 391 -18.84 -20.65 -5.67
C ASN A 391 -18.34 -19.73 -6.78
N PHE A 392 -19.25 -19.29 -7.64
CA PHE A 392 -19.00 -18.31 -8.69
C PHE A 392 -20.25 -17.44 -8.84
N GLY A 393 -20.23 -16.24 -8.26
CA GLY A 393 -21.42 -15.42 -8.10
C GLY A 393 -22.53 -16.15 -7.34
N ASP A 394 -23.75 -16.17 -7.89
CA ASP A 394 -24.90 -16.88 -7.29
C ASP A 394 -24.88 -18.41 -7.56
N PHE A 395 -23.91 -18.91 -8.32
CA PHE A 395 -23.79 -20.33 -8.66
C PHE A 395 -22.88 -21.06 -7.68
N SER A 396 -23.32 -22.23 -7.22
CA SER A 396 -22.59 -23.05 -6.25
C SER A 396 -22.55 -24.51 -6.69
N LEU A 397 -21.37 -25.11 -6.57
CA LEU A 397 -21.10 -26.52 -6.83
C LEU A 397 -20.71 -27.21 -5.53
N GLU A 398 -21.42 -28.29 -5.18
CA GLU A 398 -20.98 -29.16 -4.09
C GLU A 398 -19.61 -29.76 -4.45
N LEU A 399 -18.67 -29.70 -3.50
CA LEU A 399 -17.33 -30.27 -3.62
C LEU A 399 -17.19 -31.46 -2.65
N PRO A 400 -17.49 -32.69 -3.09
CA PRO A 400 -17.63 -33.82 -2.18
C PRO A 400 -16.30 -34.21 -1.52
N ILE A 401 -16.29 -34.19 -0.19
CA ILE A 401 -15.15 -34.67 0.61
C ILE A 401 -15.26 -36.19 0.77
N PHE A 402 -14.33 -36.93 0.14
CA PHE A 402 -14.32 -38.40 0.24
C PHE A 402 -13.37 -38.93 1.31
N SER A 403 -12.43 -38.11 1.80
CA SER A 403 -11.55 -38.44 2.91
C SER A 403 -11.24 -37.20 3.74
N SER A 404 -11.33 -37.32 5.06
CA SER A 404 -10.97 -36.28 6.02
C SER A 404 -10.03 -36.85 7.08
N ASN A 405 -8.86 -36.26 7.25
CA ASN A 405 -7.86 -36.72 8.22
C ASN A 405 -7.29 -35.54 9.01
N TYR A 406 -7.32 -35.63 10.33
CA TYR A 406 -6.57 -34.73 11.20
C TYR A 406 -5.16 -35.29 11.41
N ASN A 407 -4.15 -34.48 11.13
CA ASN A 407 -2.76 -34.82 11.42
C ASN A 407 -2.36 -34.18 12.77
N SER A 408 -2.16 -35.02 13.79
CA SER A 408 -1.81 -34.55 15.14
C SER A 408 -0.39 -33.97 15.26
N GLU A 409 0.53 -34.34 14.38
CA GLU A 409 1.90 -33.81 14.38
C GLU A 409 1.95 -32.40 13.79
N LEU A 410 1.11 -32.14 12.80
CA LEU A 410 0.99 -30.84 12.10
C LEU A 410 -0.14 -29.97 12.65
N GLN A 411 -1.00 -30.54 13.49
CA GLN A 411 -2.18 -29.93 14.11
C GLN A 411 -3.20 -29.32 13.12
N ARG A 412 -3.43 -30.00 12.00
CA ARG A 412 -4.30 -29.50 10.93
C ARG A 412 -5.07 -30.61 10.21
N TRP A 413 -6.17 -30.23 9.57
CA TRP A 413 -7.04 -31.11 8.79
C TRP A 413 -6.65 -31.15 7.32
N PHE A 414 -6.77 -32.33 6.73
CA PHE A 414 -6.59 -32.59 5.30
C PHE A 414 -7.87 -33.25 4.76
N HIS A 415 -8.53 -32.56 3.83
CA HIS A 415 -9.75 -33.02 3.18
C HIS A 415 -9.46 -33.31 1.70
N ASN A 416 -9.54 -34.58 1.30
CA ASN A 416 -9.41 -34.92 -0.11
C ASN A 416 -10.78 -34.85 -0.77
N VAL A 417 -10.81 -34.15 -1.89
CA VAL A 417 -11.99 -33.82 -2.67
C VAL A 417 -11.76 -34.21 -4.12
N THR A 418 -12.86 -34.35 -4.88
CA THR A 418 -12.81 -34.59 -6.31
C THR A 418 -13.43 -33.39 -7.02
N ALA A 419 -12.68 -32.78 -7.95
CA ALA A 419 -13.16 -31.66 -8.75
C ALA A 419 -14.43 -32.06 -9.51
N PRO A 420 -15.54 -31.30 -9.40
CA PRO A 420 -16.78 -31.61 -10.09
C PRO A 420 -16.62 -31.42 -11.60
N GLY A 421 -17.56 -31.95 -12.39
CA GLY A 421 -17.72 -31.55 -13.79
C GLY A 421 -18.65 -30.35 -13.86
N PRO A 422 -18.15 -29.12 -14.02
CA PRO A 422 -18.97 -27.94 -13.88
C PRO A 422 -19.72 -27.64 -15.17
N GLN A 423 -20.74 -26.79 -15.07
CA GLN A 423 -21.43 -26.24 -16.26
C GLN A 423 -20.67 -25.06 -16.85
N LEU A 424 -19.79 -24.44 -16.06
CA LEU A 424 -18.92 -23.34 -16.44
C LEU A 424 -17.49 -23.67 -16.02
N PHE A 425 -16.51 -23.40 -16.87
CA PHE A 425 -15.11 -23.52 -16.52
C PHE A 425 -14.64 -22.13 -16.08
N GLU A 426 -14.53 -21.93 -14.77
CA GLU A 426 -14.29 -20.63 -14.15
C GLU A 426 -13.35 -20.75 -12.94
N LEU A 427 -12.84 -19.60 -12.52
CA LEU A 427 -12.08 -19.43 -11.29
C LEU A 427 -13.08 -19.28 -10.12
N TYR A 428 -13.18 -20.32 -9.29
CA TYR A 428 -14.16 -20.41 -8.21
C TYR A 428 -13.57 -20.00 -6.86
N ASP A 429 -14.42 -19.38 -6.05
CA ASP A 429 -14.19 -19.24 -4.61
C ASP A 429 -14.35 -20.61 -3.94
N LEU A 430 -13.52 -20.88 -2.94
CA LEU A 430 -13.65 -22.08 -2.12
C LEU A 430 -14.29 -21.71 -0.78
N THR A 431 -15.44 -22.31 -0.49
CA THR A 431 -16.11 -22.19 0.81
C THR A 431 -16.02 -23.51 1.57
N VAL A 432 -15.61 -23.44 2.83
CA VAL A 432 -15.51 -24.59 3.73
C VAL A 432 -16.23 -24.29 5.03
N GLY A 433 -16.99 -25.27 5.53
CA GLY A 433 -17.59 -25.17 6.86
C GLY A 433 -17.68 -26.52 7.55
N ALA A 434 -17.96 -26.47 8.85
CA ALA A 434 -18.12 -27.66 9.67
C ALA A 434 -19.13 -27.44 10.81
N SER A 435 -19.47 -28.51 11.53
CA SER A 435 -20.37 -28.39 12.68
C SER A 435 -19.74 -27.55 13.80
N ASN A 436 -20.35 -26.41 14.12
CA ASN A 436 -19.89 -25.43 15.13
C ASN A 436 -18.60 -24.69 14.75
N LEU A 437 -18.22 -24.68 13.48
CA LEU A 437 -17.21 -23.79 12.92
C LEU A 437 -17.94 -22.74 12.07
N GLU A 438 -17.48 -21.48 12.13
CA GLU A 438 -17.94 -20.47 11.19
C GLU A 438 -17.50 -20.85 9.78
N THR A 439 -18.34 -20.55 8.79
CA THR A 439 -17.99 -20.81 7.39
C THR A 439 -16.89 -19.86 6.97
N ASP A 440 -15.89 -20.38 6.29
CA ASP A 440 -14.78 -19.62 5.74
C ASP A 440 -14.80 -19.70 4.22
N THR A 441 -14.42 -18.63 3.54
CA THR A 441 -14.39 -18.53 2.08
C THR A 441 -13.13 -17.84 1.65
N THR A 442 -12.40 -18.45 0.72
CA THR A 442 -11.27 -17.80 0.03
C THR A 442 -11.63 -17.60 -1.43
N GLU A 443 -11.51 -16.35 -1.89
CA GLU A 443 -11.86 -15.98 -3.26
C GLU A 443 -10.82 -16.50 -4.26
N ASN A 444 -11.26 -16.77 -5.49
CA ASN A 444 -10.40 -17.14 -6.63
C ASN A 444 -9.42 -18.30 -6.34
N ALA A 445 -9.82 -19.29 -5.54
CA ALA A 445 -8.92 -20.31 -5.04
C ALA A 445 -8.84 -21.57 -5.91
N VAL A 446 -9.84 -21.85 -6.76
CA VAL A 446 -9.88 -23.08 -7.56
C VAL A 446 -10.33 -22.81 -8.99
N LEU A 447 -9.42 -22.97 -9.95
CA LEU A 447 -9.76 -22.97 -11.38
C LEU A 447 -10.10 -24.37 -11.85
N ILE A 448 -11.29 -24.55 -12.43
CA ILE A 448 -11.61 -25.79 -13.15
C ILE A 448 -11.41 -25.55 -14.65
N ILE A 449 -10.52 -26.32 -15.27
CA ILE A 449 -10.26 -26.30 -16.71
C ILE A 449 -10.74 -27.58 -17.40
N PRO A 450 -11.11 -27.55 -18.70
CA PRO A 450 -11.52 -28.76 -19.42
C PRO A 450 -10.40 -29.81 -19.50
N GLN A 451 -9.18 -29.36 -19.76
CA GLN A 451 -7.95 -30.14 -19.91
C GLN A 451 -6.75 -29.19 -19.73
N TYR A 452 -5.56 -29.73 -19.44
CA TYR A 452 -4.32 -28.95 -19.54
C TYR A 452 -3.89 -28.83 -21.00
N GLU A 453 -3.43 -27.66 -21.39
CA GLU A 453 -2.94 -27.40 -22.75
C GLU A 453 -1.46 -27.76 -22.90
N GLU A 454 -1.07 -28.34 -24.04
CA GLU A 454 0.33 -28.64 -24.38
C GLU A 454 1.11 -27.39 -24.85
N GLU A 455 0.38 -26.41 -25.38
CA GLU A 455 0.87 -25.10 -25.80
C GLU A 455 0.13 -24.04 -25.00
N TYR A 456 0.83 -23.34 -24.13
CA TYR A 456 0.22 -22.39 -23.20
C TYR A 456 1.15 -21.22 -22.90
N SER A 457 0.61 -20.20 -22.24
CA SER A 457 1.39 -19.11 -21.68
C SER A 457 0.99 -18.79 -20.26
N PHE A 458 1.98 -18.38 -19.47
CA PHE A 458 1.77 -17.74 -18.17
C PHE A 458 2.50 -16.39 -18.17
N ILE A 459 2.08 -15.49 -17.28
CA ILE A 459 2.64 -14.14 -17.19
C ILE A 459 3.41 -13.98 -15.89
N HIS A 460 4.51 -13.25 -15.93
CA HIS A 460 5.33 -12.86 -14.78
C HIS A 460 5.21 -11.36 -14.55
N ILE A 461 4.82 -10.98 -13.33
CA ILE A 461 4.81 -9.61 -12.81
C ILE A 461 5.56 -9.56 -11.47
N THR A 462 5.97 -8.37 -11.06
CA THR A 462 6.78 -8.18 -9.85
C THR A 462 6.77 -6.72 -9.40
N ASP A 463 7.10 -6.47 -8.13
CA ASP A 463 7.38 -5.13 -7.59
C ASP A 463 6.21 -4.16 -7.89
N SER A 464 5.04 -4.45 -7.31
CA SER A 464 3.84 -3.62 -7.45
C SER A 464 3.74 -2.51 -6.40
N HIS A 465 4.45 -2.62 -5.27
CA HIS A 465 4.55 -1.58 -4.23
C HIS A 465 3.22 -0.94 -3.81
N LEU A 466 2.17 -1.73 -3.62
CA LEU A 466 0.86 -1.19 -3.27
C LEU A 466 0.83 -0.58 -1.85
N PRO A 467 0.01 0.46 -1.63
CA PRO A 467 -0.75 1.23 -2.62
C PRO A 467 0.03 2.39 -3.25
N THR A 468 1.27 2.62 -2.81
CA THR A 468 2.08 3.81 -3.10
C THR A 468 3.57 3.46 -3.00
N HIS A 469 4.43 4.09 -3.79
CA HIS A 469 5.89 4.03 -3.60
C HIS A 469 6.42 5.04 -2.57
N ILE A 470 5.56 5.90 -2.01
CA ILE A 470 5.94 6.93 -1.04
C ILE A 470 6.02 6.31 0.35
N TYR A 471 7.14 6.52 1.05
CA TYR A 471 7.40 5.93 2.36
C TYR A 471 6.88 6.81 3.51
N TYR A 472 6.42 6.17 4.59
CA TYR A 472 6.27 6.85 5.87
C TYR A 472 7.61 7.50 6.34
N PRO A 473 7.59 8.67 7.01
CA PRO A 473 6.44 9.46 7.45
C PRO A 473 5.94 10.48 6.43
N ASP A 474 6.32 10.36 5.15
CA ASP A 474 5.88 11.32 4.15
C ASP A 474 4.34 11.35 4.11
N PRO A 475 3.73 12.53 4.32
CA PRO A 475 2.29 12.73 4.32
C PRO A 475 1.57 12.20 3.09
N GLU A 476 2.20 12.33 1.91
CA GLU A 476 1.61 11.95 0.62
C GLU A 476 1.33 10.44 0.56
N SER A 477 2.09 9.62 1.31
CA SER A 477 1.91 8.17 1.42
C SER A 477 0.52 7.74 1.94
N LEU A 478 -0.24 8.65 2.56
CA LEU A 478 -1.59 8.37 3.06
C LEU A 478 -2.66 8.41 1.97
N THR A 479 -2.43 9.21 0.93
CA THR A 479 -3.43 9.49 -0.12
C THR A 479 -3.03 8.99 -1.48
N ASP A 480 -1.72 8.78 -1.71
CA ASP A 480 -1.27 8.24 -2.98
C ASP A 480 -1.78 6.81 -3.18
N THR A 481 -2.27 6.58 -4.39
CA THR A 481 -2.83 5.30 -4.86
C THR A 481 -2.37 5.01 -6.29
N SER A 482 -1.33 5.71 -6.76
CA SER A 482 -0.80 5.58 -8.12
C SER A 482 -0.49 4.13 -8.50
N GLU A 483 0.13 3.38 -7.59
CA GLU A 483 0.50 1.97 -7.82
C GLU A 483 -0.69 1.03 -7.93
N MET A 484 -1.83 1.40 -7.32
CA MET A 484 -3.08 0.64 -7.51
C MET A 484 -3.59 0.78 -8.94
N GLU A 485 -3.46 1.96 -9.54
CA GLU A 485 -3.87 2.19 -10.93
C GLU A 485 -2.90 1.52 -11.91
N ASP A 486 -1.61 1.51 -11.61
CA ASP A 486 -0.62 0.80 -12.44
C ASP A 486 -0.87 -0.71 -12.47
N LEU A 487 -1.15 -1.34 -11.32
CA LEU A 487 -1.50 -2.76 -11.29
C LEU A 487 -2.82 -3.05 -12.00
N ARG A 488 -3.84 -2.17 -11.90
CA ARG A 488 -5.12 -2.36 -12.59
C ARG A 488 -4.99 -2.36 -14.10
N GLU A 489 -4.13 -1.54 -14.65
CA GLU A 489 -3.87 -1.49 -16.08
C GLU A 489 -3.22 -2.79 -16.56
N VAL A 490 -2.29 -3.34 -15.76
CA VAL A 490 -1.71 -4.66 -16.01
C VAL A 490 -2.75 -5.78 -15.88
N ILE A 491 -3.64 -5.72 -14.88
CA ILE A 491 -4.75 -6.67 -14.73
C ILE A 491 -5.69 -6.63 -15.94
N ALA A 492 -6.00 -5.44 -16.46
CA ALA A 492 -6.87 -5.28 -17.63
C ALA A 492 -6.29 -5.99 -18.87
N ASP A 493 -5.00 -5.78 -19.15
CA ASP A 493 -4.28 -6.49 -20.21
C ASP A 493 -4.32 -8.00 -19.99
N ILE A 494 -3.96 -8.46 -18.78
CA ILE A 494 -3.88 -9.88 -18.44
C ILE A 494 -5.25 -10.57 -18.57
N ASN A 495 -6.32 -9.93 -18.13
CA ASN A 495 -7.68 -10.48 -18.23
C ASN A 495 -8.11 -10.65 -19.70
N LEU A 496 -7.71 -9.73 -20.59
CA LEU A 496 -7.96 -9.85 -22.04
C LEU A 496 -7.07 -10.91 -22.69
N ILE A 497 -5.77 -10.93 -22.38
CA ILE A 497 -4.80 -11.92 -22.89
C ILE A 497 -5.18 -13.34 -22.42
N ASN A 498 -5.73 -13.46 -21.21
CA ASN A 498 -6.21 -14.70 -20.59
C ASN A 498 -5.15 -15.83 -20.59
N PRO A 499 -3.97 -15.62 -19.94
CA PRO A 499 -2.99 -16.68 -19.76
C PRO A 499 -3.52 -17.77 -18.80
N GLU A 500 -2.82 -18.90 -18.69
CA GLU A 500 -3.22 -19.99 -17.77
C GLU A 500 -3.15 -19.60 -16.29
N PHE A 501 -2.19 -18.74 -15.95
CA PHE A 501 -2.00 -18.16 -14.62
C PHE A 501 -0.96 -17.03 -14.68
N VAL A 502 -0.83 -16.30 -13.56
CA VAL A 502 0.17 -15.27 -13.33
C VAL A 502 1.09 -15.70 -12.18
N LEU A 503 2.40 -15.48 -12.34
CA LEU A 503 3.40 -15.57 -11.27
C LEU A 503 3.75 -14.15 -10.81
N ILE A 504 3.67 -13.91 -9.50
CA ILE A 504 4.01 -12.64 -8.86
C ILE A 504 5.21 -12.86 -7.95
N THR A 505 6.33 -12.21 -8.23
CA THR A 505 7.59 -12.43 -7.49
C THR A 505 7.85 -11.41 -6.39
N GLY A 506 6.86 -11.05 -5.59
CA GLY A 506 7.05 -10.27 -4.37
C GLY A 506 7.11 -8.75 -4.55
N ASP A 507 7.27 -8.08 -3.41
CA ASP A 507 7.08 -6.63 -3.22
C ASP A 507 5.69 -6.21 -3.71
N LEU A 508 4.69 -6.94 -3.20
CA LEU A 508 3.29 -6.66 -3.47
C LEU A 508 2.87 -5.35 -2.81
N VAL A 509 3.28 -5.12 -1.57
CA VAL A 509 3.02 -3.87 -0.84
C VAL A 509 4.32 -3.11 -0.55
N ASN A 510 4.23 -1.78 -0.42
CA ASN A 510 5.43 -0.95 -0.18
C ASN A 510 5.93 -0.98 1.28
N GLU A 511 5.04 -1.09 2.27
CA GLU A 511 5.43 -1.18 3.68
C GLU A 511 4.50 -2.17 4.40
N GLY A 512 4.84 -3.46 4.42
CA GLY A 512 3.97 -4.53 4.95
C GLY A 512 3.60 -4.41 6.44
N GLU A 513 4.37 -3.67 7.21
CA GLU A 513 4.11 -3.39 8.62
C GLU A 513 2.92 -2.44 8.84
N MET A 514 2.47 -1.73 7.80
CA MET A 514 1.52 -0.64 7.90
C MET A 514 0.05 -1.04 8.00
N GLU A 515 -0.29 -2.30 7.81
CA GLU A 515 -1.69 -2.76 7.75
C GLU A 515 -2.58 -2.22 8.87
N ASP A 516 -2.16 -2.36 10.13
CA ASP A 516 -2.92 -1.90 11.31
C ASP A 516 -2.46 -0.51 11.81
N PHE A 517 -1.28 -0.05 11.40
CA PHE A 517 -0.75 1.25 11.81
C PHE A 517 -1.49 2.35 11.06
N GLU A 518 -2.04 3.31 11.81
CA GLU A 518 -2.86 4.40 11.26
C GLU A 518 -3.97 3.93 10.31
N ASN A 519 -4.43 2.68 10.45
CA ASN A 519 -5.45 2.09 9.60
C ASN A 519 -5.13 2.22 8.08
N ARG A 520 -3.84 2.10 7.69
CA ARG A 520 -3.40 2.23 6.28
C ARG A 520 -3.89 1.10 5.38
N ARG A 521 -4.12 -0.10 5.94
CA ARG A 521 -4.78 -1.25 5.27
C ARG A 521 -4.12 -1.70 3.97
N VAL A 522 -2.79 -1.73 3.94
CA VAL A 522 -2.00 -2.04 2.73
C VAL A 522 -2.29 -3.44 2.17
N TYR A 523 -2.39 -4.48 3.02
CA TYR A 523 -2.67 -5.84 2.55
C TYR A 523 -4.14 -6.04 2.24
N THR A 524 -5.02 -5.39 3.00
CA THR A 524 -6.45 -5.38 2.68
C THR A 524 -6.69 -4.83 1.26
N LYS A 525 -6.07 -3.69 0.92
CA LYS A 525 -6.16 -3.08 -0.41
C LYS A 525 -5.53 -3.99 -1.48
N ALA A 526 -4.34 -4.53 -1.21
CA ALA A 526 -3.65 -5.42 -2.13
C ALA A 526 -4.47 -6.68 -2.44
N GLN A 527 -5.00 -7.34 -1.40
CA GLN A 527 -5.85 -8.51 -1.56
C GLN A 527 -7.08 -8.20 -2.42
N GLN A 528 -7.73 -7.06 -2.19
CA GLN A 528 -8.85 -6.63 -3.01
C GLN A 528 -8.47 -6.50 -4.49
N LEU A 529 -7.35 -5.87 -4.82
CA LEU A 529 -6.88 -5.75 -6.21
C LEU A 529 -6.57 -7.12 -6.82
N LEU A 530 -5.96 -8.03 -6.05
CA LEU A 530 -5.63 -9.36 -6.53
C LEU A 530 -6.88 -10.19 -6.88
N THR A 531 -8.06 -9.85 -6.36
CA THR A 531 -9.34 -10.51 -6.74
C THR A 531 -9.86 -10.06 -8.10
N GLU A 532 -9.33 -8.96 -8.65
CA GLU A 532 -9.71 -8.43 -9.98
C GLU A 532 -9.10 -9.27 -11.14
N PHE A 533 -8.12 -10.15 -10.85
CA PHE A 533 -7.63 -11.12 -11.82
C PHE A 533 -8.68 -12.19 -12.14
N GLU A 534 -8.91 -12.43 -13.43
CA GLU A 534 -9.80 -13.49 -13.93
C GLU A 534 -9.08 -14.82 -14.19
N VAL A 535 -7.79 -14.86 -13.86
CA VAL A 535 -6.91 -16.03 -13.99
C VAL A 535 -6.21 -16.29 -12.64
N PRO A 536 -5.80 -17.52 -12.33
CA PRO A 536 -5.12 -17.85 -11.08
C PRO A 536 -3.82 -17.07 -10.91
N ILE A 537 -3.51 -16.68 -9.68
CA ILE A 537 -2.23 -16.03 -9.34
C ILE A 537 -1.43 -16.87 -8.36
N TYR A 538 -0.12 -16.98 -8.57
CA TYR A 538 0.80 -17.59 -7.62
C TYR A 538 1.79 -16.52 -7.16
N LEU A 539 1.77 -16.23 -5.86
CA LEU A 539 2.52 -15.13 -5.27
C LEU A 539 3.51 -15.61 -4.21
N VAL A 540 4.75 -15.16 -4.33
CA VAL A 540 5.78 -15.21 -3.29
C VAL A 540 5.99 -13.82 -2.69
N ALA A 541 6.50 -13.77 -1.46
CA ALA A 541 6.79 -12.51 -0.78
C ALA A 541 8.15 -11.93 -1.22
N GLY A 542 8.27 -10.60 -1.19
CA GLY A 542 9.51 -9.85 -1.30
C GLY A 542 9.99 -9.23 0.02
N ASN A 543 10.98 -8.34 -0.05
CA ASN A 543 11.51 -7.69 1.16
C ASN A 543 10.56 -6.66 1.75
N HIS A 544 9.80 -5.91 0.97
CA HIS A 544 8.80 -4.95 1.49
C HIS A 544 7.61 -5.65 2.14
N ASP A 545 7.32 -6.87 1.69
CA ASP A 545 6.27 -7.71 2.26
C ASP A 545 6.66 -8.28 3.64
N LEU A 546 7.95 -8.47 3.90
CA LEU A 546 8.42 -9.25 5.07
C LEU A 546 9.28 -8.46 6.05
N GLY A 547 10.12 -7.56 5.55
CA GLY A 547 11.07 -6.77 6.32
C GLY A 547 10.47 -5.43 6.69
N GLY A 548 10.22 -5.20 7.99
CA GLY A 548 9.81 -3.87 8.45
C GLY A 548 10.96 -2.87 8.34
N TRP A 549 10.68 -1.65 7.90
CA TRP A 549 11.69 -0.60 7.85
C TRP A 549 12.06 -0.16 9.27
N GLN A 550 13.34 0.05 9.58
CA GLN A 550 13.74 0.52 10.92
C GLN A 550 13.18 1.91 11.27
N ALA A 551 12.91 2.73 10.25
CA ALA A 551 12.31 4.05 10.40
C ALA A 551 10.79 4.00 10.63
N SER A 552 10.16 2.84 10.38
CA SER A 552 8.73 2.66 10.54
C SER A 552 8.34 2.40 12.01
N PRO A 553 7.21 2.93 12.50
CA PRO A 553 6.81 2.83 13.89
C PRO A 553 6.32 1.43 14.39
N PRO A 554 5.86 0.47 13.56
CA PRO A 554 5.45 -0.83 14.10
C PRO A 554 6.62 -1.66 14.64
N PRO A 555 6.39 -2.52 15.66
CA PRO A 555 7.44 -3.37 16.21
C PRO A 555 8.03 -4.35 15.19
N GLN A 556 9.27 -4.77 15.43
CA GLN A 556 9.97 -5.82 14.68
C GLN A 556 9.08 -7.06 14.37
N GLY A 557 9.17 -7.52 13.12
CA GLY A 557 8.47 -8.67 12.55
C GLY A 557 6.99 -8.42 12.23
N THR A 558 6.52 -7.17 12.27
CA THR A 558 5.11 -6.86 12.00
C THR A 558 4.74 -7.13 10.54
N ALA A 559 5.57 -6.70 9.58
CA ALA A 559 5.36 -6.96 8.15
C ALA A 559 5.16 -8.47 7.88
N ARG A 560 6.15 -9.30 8.24
CA ARG A 560 6.06 -10.76 8.13
C ARG A 560 4.83 -11.39 8.81
N ARG A 561 4.44 -10.92 10.01
CA ARG A 561 3.23 -11.42 10.69
C ARG A 561 1.95 -11.02 9.96
N ASN A 562 1.91 -9.82 9.40
CA ASN A 562 0.81 -9.37 8.57
C ASN A 562 0.76 -10.20 7.27
N TRP A 563 1.89 -10.43 6.59
CA TRP A 563 1.94 -11.34 5.45
C TRP A 563 1.33 -12.71 5.76
N TRP A 564 1.73 -13.35 6.86
CA TRP A 564 1.14 -14.63 7.29
C TRP A 564 -0.33 -14.54 7.70
N ARG A 565 -0.86 -13.35 7.94
CA ARG A 565 -2.27 -13.14 8.27
C ARG A 565 -3.15 -13.12 7.01
N PHE A 566 -2.64 -12.64 5.88
CA PHE A 566 -3.41 -12.47 4.64
C PHE A 566 -3.05 -13.50 3.56
N PHE A 567 -1.77 -13.81 3.40
CA PHE A 567 -1.26 -14.60 2.27
C PHE A 567 -0.47 -15.84 2.70
N GLY A 568 -0.25 -16.04 4.00
CA GLY A 568 0.65 -17.08 4.50
C GLY A 568 0.19 -17.85 5.71
N TRP A 569 1.08 -18.65 6.28
CA TRP A 569 0.69 -19.55 7.35
C TRP A 569 1.23 -19.10 8.71
N ASN A 570 0.32 -18.82 9.64
CA ASN A 570 0.67 -18.34 10.98
C ASN A 570 1.54 -19.34 11.79
N TRP A 571 1.49 -20.64 11.50
CA TRP A 571 2.32 -21.64 12.17
C TRP A 571 3.81 -21.51 11.83
N LEU A 572 4.17 -20.77 10.77
CA LEU A 572 5.57 -20.50 10.44
C LEU A 572 6.29 -19.68 11.53
N GLN A 573 5.53 -19.00 12.39
CA GLN A 573 6.10 -18.38 13.59
C GLN A 573 6.71 -19.41 14.55
N ASN A 574 6.06 -20.58 14.67
CA ASN A 574 6.47 -21.67 15.56
C ASN A 574 6.15 -23.02 14.87
N PRO A 575 6.97 -23.43 13.89
CA PRO A 575 6.64 -24.55 13.04
C PRO A 575 6.60 -25.87 13.82
N PRO A 576 5.72 -26.82 13.44
CA PRO A 576 5.66 -28.12 14.07
C PRO A 576 6.94 -28.90 13.80
N ALA A 577 7.34 -29.77 14.75
CA ALA A 577 8.58 -30.55 14.63
C ALA A 577 8.64 -31.46 13.38
N ALA A 578 7.48 -31.88 12.85
CA ALA A 578 7.38 -32.67 11.63
C ALA A 578 7.61 -31.85 10.35
N GLU A 579 7.52 -30.52 10.42
CA GLU A 579 7.72 -29.60 9.31
C GLU A 579 8.45 -28.33 9.81
N PRO A 580 9.76 -28.41 10.10
CA PRO A 580 10.50 -27.37 10.79
C PRO A 580 10.93 -26.22 9.86
N TYR A 581 10.03 -25.73 9.01
CA TYR A 581 10.30 -24.62 8.09
C TYR A 581 9.69 -23.31 8.60
N TYR A 582 10.46 -22.23 8.53
CA TYR A 582 10.08 -20.88 9.01
C TYR A 582 9.70 -19.92 7.88
N THR A 583 9.67 -20.42 6.65
CA THR A 583 9.51 -19.65 5.42
C THR A 583 8.42 -20.28 4.58
N GLN A 584 7.64 -19.45 3.92
CA GLN A 584 6.54 -19.91 3.08
C GLN A 584 7.04 -20.31 1.69
N ASN A 585 7.43 -21.58 1.54
CA ASN A 585 7.73 -22.15 0.23
C ASN A 585 6.61 -23.12 -0.18
N TYR A 586 6.29 -23.15 -1.46
CA TYR A 586 5.27 -24.05 -1.99
C TYR A 586 5.62 -24.49 -3.42
N SER A 587 4.96 -25.54 -3.87
CA SER A 587 5.10 -26.03 -5.24
C SER A 587 3.74 -26.44 -5.79
N PHE A 588 3.62 -26.41 -7.10
CA PHE A 588 2.42 -26.85 -7.83
C PHE A 588 2.82 -27.36 -9.21
N ASN A 589 1.88 -28.04 -9.88
CA ASN A 589 2.06 -28.53 -11.24
C ASN A 589 1.07 -27.85 -12.17
N TYR A 590 1.50 -27.60 -13.40
CA TYR A 590 0.60 -27.35 -14.53
C TYR A 590 0.97 -28.33 -15.64
N GLY A 591 0.07 -29.26 -15.97
CA GLY A 591 0.42 -30.41 -16.81
C GLY A 591 1.62 -31.18 -16.24
N ASN A 592 2.69 -31.32 -17.04
CA ASN A 592 3.94 -31.98 -16.63
C ASN A 592 5.02 -31.00 -16.13
N ALA A 593 4.76 -29.70 -16.14
CA ALA A 593 5.68 -28.69 -15.64
C ALA A 593 5.55 -28.52 -14.12
N PHE A 594 6.69 -28.45 -13.42
CA PHE A 594 6.77 -28.37 -11.97
C PHE A 594 7.28 -26.99 -11.53
N PHE A 595 6.46 -26.27 -10.75
CA PHE A 595 6.74 -24.92 -10.31
C PHE A 595 7.09 -24.90 -8.81
N MET A 596 8.10 -24.11 -8.44
CA MET A 596 8.60 -23.95 -7.08
C MET A 596 8.63 -22.47 -6.72
N GLY A 597 7.81 -22.05 -5.77
CA GLY A 597 7.78 -20.69 -5.23
C GLY A 597 8.55 -20.63 -3.92
N MET A 598 9.51 -19.72 -3.82
CA MET A 598 10.33 -19.55 -2.62
C MET A 598 10.27 -18.13 -2.08
N GLU A 599 10.18 -18.03 -0.77
CA GLU A 599 10.31 -16.77 -0.04
C GLU A 599 11.77 -16.28 -0.11
N ALA A 600 12.00 -15.10 -0.69
CA ALA A 600 13.30 -14.43 -0.65
C ALA A 600 13.13 -13.11 0.09
N TYR A 601 14.02 -12.82 1.05
CA TYR A 601 13.83 -11.70 1.97
C TYR A 601 15.13 -10.94 2.25
N LEU A 602 14.95 -9.67 2.59
CA LEU A 602 15.92 -8.83 3.30
C LEU A 602 15.34 -8.53 4.68
N ASN A 603 16.03 -8.94 5.74
CA ASN A 603 15.54 -8.87 7.12
C ASN A 603 15.90 -7.52 7.77
N TYR A 604 15.36 -6.42 7.23
CA TYR A 604 15.71 -5.04 7.63
C TYR A 604 15.55 -4.74 9.12
N ASP A 605 14.51 -5.31 9.73
CA ASP A 605 14.21 -5.11 11.15
C ASP A 605 14.95 -6.10 12.06
N GLU A 606 15.77 -7.02 11.52
CA GLU A 606 16.47 -8.09 12.25
C GLU A 606 15.55 -9.11 12.95
N TYR A 607 14.28 -9.22 12.53
CA TYR A 607 13.33 -10.14 13.17
C TYR A 607 13.86 -11.58 13.14
N MET A 608 13.88 -12.25 14.30
CA MET A 608 14.39 -13.62 14.46
C MET A 608 15.73 -13.87 13.71
N TYR A 609 16.69 -12.96 13.87
CA TYR A 609 17.98 -12.98 13.18
C TYR A 609 18.72 -14.34 13.24
N ASP A 610 18.61 -15.09 14.33
CA ASP A 610 19.23 -16.43 14.45
C ASP A 610 18.68 -17.46 13.44
N ILE A 611 17.50 -17.20 12.86
CA ILE A 611 16.83 -18.05 11.86
C ILE A 611 17.08 -17.53 10.46
N TYR A 612 16.77 -16.24 10.24
CA TYR A 612 16.76 -15.63 8.92
C TYR A 612 18.10 -14.97 8.54
N GLY A 613 18.94 -14.64 9.52
CA GLY A 613 20.11 -13.79 9.28
C GLY A 613 19.70 -12.42 8.74
N TYR A 614 20.56 -11.82 7.93
CA TYR A 614 20.31 -10.54 7.25
C TYR A 614 19.62 -10.75 5.90
N GLU A 615 20.24 -11.54 5.02
CA GLU A 615 19.74 -11.89 3.69
C GLU A 615 20.29 -13.27 3.30
N SER A 616 19.46 -14.14 2.74
CA SER A 616 19.82 -15.43 2.09
C SER A 616 18.60 -16.36 2.07
N PHE A 617 18.65 -17.40 1.24
CA PHE A 617 17.86 -18.60 1.51
C PHE A 617 18.42 -19.34 2.72
N THR A 618 17.55 -19.64 3.69
CA THR A 618 17.92 -20.42 4.87
C THR A 618 18.36 -21.84 4.49
N ALA A 619 19.14 -22.49 5.35
CA ALA A 619 19.51 -23.90 5.15
C ALA A 619 18.27 -24.82 5.02
N GLY A 620 17.19 -24.50 5.73
CA GLY A 620 15.91 -25.22 5.63
C GLY A 620 15.26 -25.05 4.26
N GLN A 621 15.26 -23.84 3.71
CA GLN A 621 14.77 -23.56 2.36
C GLN A 621 15.56 -24.31 1.29
N MET A 622 16.89 -24.29 1.37
CA MET A 622 17.73 -25.01 0.41
C MET A 622 17.53 -26.52 0.48
N GLN A 623 17.33 -27.07 1.68
CA GLN A 623 16.96 -28.48 1.84
C GLN A 623 15.57 -28.78 1.27
N TRP A 624 14.59 -27.90 1.48
CA TRP A 624 13.26 -28.03 0.88
C TRP A 624 13.34 -28.05 -0.65
N LEU A 625 14.09 -27.12 -1.26
CA LEU A 625 14.27 -27.02 -2.71
C LEU A 625 14.89 -28.31 -3.29
N GLN A 626 15.95 -28.83 -2.66
CA GLN A 626 16.57 -30.09 -3.08
C GLN A 626 15.60 -31.27 -3.05
N ASN A 627 14.71 -31.32 -2.05
CA ASN A 627 13.67 -32.34 -1.99
C ASN A 627 12.64 -32.17 -3.11
N GLN A 628 12.26 -30.94 -3.45
CA GLN A 628 11.31 -30.69 -4.55
C GLN A 628 11.90 -31.03 -5.92
N ILE A 629 13.18 -30.74 -6.15
CA ILE A 629 13.89 -31.17 -7.35
C ILE A 629 13.91 -32.70 -7.46
N ALA A 630 14.13 -33.40 -6.35
CA ALA A 630 14.06 -34.86 -6.33
C ALA A 630 12.64 -35.40 -6.59
N ASN A 631 11.60 -34.71 -6.10
CA ASN A 631 10.21 -35.09 -6.30
C ASN A 631 9.70 -34.82 -7.72
N SER A 632 10.30 -33.85 -8.43
CA SER A 632 9.98 -33.51 -9.81
C SER A 632 10.83 -34.26 -10.83
N ALA A 633 11.40 -35.42 -10.45
CA ALA A 633 12.27 -36.20 -11.34
C ALA A 633 11.56 -36.67 -12.64
N ASP A 634 10.24 -36.84 -12.58
CA ASP A 634 9.41 -37.26 -13.71
C ASP A 634 8.77 -36.07 -14.47
N SER A 635 9.07 -34.83 -14.07
CA SER A 635 8.57 -33.60 -14.73
C SER A 635 9.44 -33.21 -15.93
N ASP A 636 8.79 -32.71 -16.98
CA ASP A 636 9.45 -32.30 -18.22
C ASP A 636 10.17 -30.96 -18.07
N LEU A 637 9.59 -30.05 -17.27
CA LEU A 637 10.14 -28.73 -16.97
C LEU A 637 10.15 -28.46 -15.46
N ARG A 638 11.19 -27.78 -14.97
CA ARG A 638 11.29 -27.27 -13.60
C ARG A 638 11.46 -25.76 -13.62
N ILE A 639 10.49 -25.07 -13.04
CA ILE A 639 10.45 -23.61 -12.96
C ILE A 639 10.55 -23.20 -11.50
N LEU A 640 11.44 -22.24 -11.23
CA LEU A 640 11.66 -21.65 -9.92
C LEU A 640 11.25 -20.17 -9.97
N PHE A 641 10.66 -19.66 -8.90
CA PHE A 641 10.37 -18.23 -8.80
C PHE A 641 10.50 -17.76 -7.35
N TYR A 642 11.10 -16.59 -7.18
CA TYR A 642 11.44 -15.96 -5.91
C TYR A 642 11.67 -14.47 -6.12
N HIS A 643 11.64 -13.65 -5.08
CA HIS A 643 11.77 -12.21 -5.24
C HIS A 643 13.20 -11.74 -5.58
N MET A 644 14.19 -12.17 -4.79
CA MET A 644 15.58 -11.72 -4.94
C MET A 644 16.53 -12.88 -5.27
N ASP A 645 17.38 -12.69 -6.29
CA ASP A 645 18.37 -13.68 -6.71
C ASP A 645 19.68 -13.58 -5.91
N PHE A 646 19.83 -14.43 -4.90
CA PHE A 646 21.08 -14.62 -4.16
C PHE A 646 22.05 -15.51 -4.95
N SER A 647 22.39 -15.11 -6.18
CA SER A 647 23.10 -15.86 -7.23
C SER A 647 24.23 -16.83 -6.79
N GLU A 648 24.87 -16.64 -5.64
CA GLU A 648 25.83 -17.60 -5.07
C GLU A 648 25.21 -18.88 -4.48
N GLN A 649 23.89 -18.93 -4.28
CA GLN A 649 23.19 -20.03 -3.60
C GLN A 649 22.44 -20.98 -4.55
N ILE A 650 22.07 -20.51 -5.74
CA ILE A 650 21.26 -21.25 -6.72
C ILE A 650 21.99 -21.29 -8.06
N GLU A 651 22.37 -22.50 -8.48
CA GLU A 651 23.04 -22.76 -9.74
C GLU A 651 22.13 -23.59 -10.64
N LEU A 652 21.38 -22.94 -11.54
CA LEU A 652 20.25 -23.55 -12.26
C LEU A 652 20.64 -24.82 -13.05
N GLU A 653 21.75 -24.76 -13.80
CA GLU A 653 22.24 -25.88 -14.61
C GLU A 653 22.60 -27.09 -13.74
N GLU A 654 23.29 -26.86 -12.61
CA GLU A 654 23.66 -27.94 -11.68
C GLU A 654 22.44 -28.56 -10.99
N MET A 655 21.40 -27.75 -10.78
CA MET A 655 20.16 -28.14 -10.13
C MET A 655 19.11 -28.71 -11.10
N GLY A 656 19.36 -28.63 -12.42
CA GLY A 656 18.44 -29.08 -13.46
C GLY A 656 17.14 -28.28 -13.49
N ILE A 657 17.23 -26.96 -13.24
CA ILE A 657 16.13 -25.99 -13.31
C ILE A 657 16.19 -25.29 -14.67
N ASP A 658 15.07 -25.27 -15.40
CA ASP A 658 15.00 -24.75 -16.77
C ASP A 658 14.79 -23.23 -16.82
N LEU A 659 14.07 -22.69 -15.83
CA LEU A 659 13.73 -21.27 -15.70
C LEU A 659 13.69 -20.86 -14.22
N ALA A 660 14.35 -19.74 -13.89
CA ALA A 660 14.15 -18.97 -12.68
C ALA A 660 13.63 -17.56 -13.03
N LEU A 661 12.58 -17.12 -12.33
CA LEU A 661 11.98 -15.79 -12.46
C LEU A 661 12.12 -15.04 -11.14
N TYR A 662 12.59 -13.79 -11.21
CA TYR A 662 12.74 -12.94 -10.04
C TYR A 662 12.48 -11.44 -10.33
N GLY A 663 12.45 -10.63 -9.27
CA GLY A 663 12.17 -9.19 -9.33
C GLY A 663 13.25 -8.37 -8.65
N HIS A 664 12.86 -7.51 -7.71
CA HIS A 664 13.69 -6.77 -6.75
C HIS A 664 14.55 -5.64 -7.34
N ILE A 665 15.02 -5.79 -8.57
CA ILE A 665 15.96 -4.84 -9.21
C ILE A 665 15.26 -3.83 -10.12
N HIS A 666 13.92 -3.84 -10.17
CA HIS A 666 13.06 -2.94 -10.95
C HIS A 666 13.49 -2.79 -12.42
N SER A 667 14.07 -3.84 -13.01
CA SER A 667 14.62 -3.79 -14.36
C SER A 667 14.82 -5.17 -14.95
N ASN A 668 14.81 -5.24 -16.28
CA ASN A 668 15.03 -6.49 -16.99
C ASN A 668 16.48 -6.99 -16.84
N SER A 669 16.66 -8.26 -16.49
CA SER A 669 17.97 -8.93 -16.41
C SER A 669 17.90 -10.35 -16.98
N GLY A 670 19.06 -10.86 -17.40
CA GLY A 670 19.20 -12.20 -17.97
C GLY A 670 19.05 -12.26 -19.49
N SER A 671 19.12 -13.47 -20.04
CA SER A 671 19.05 -13.69 -21.49
C SER A 671 17.83 -14.54 -21.84
N ILE A 672 16.86 -13.98 -22.56
CA ILE A 672 15.69 -14.71 -23.07
C ILE A 672 16.01 -15.70 -24.21
N PHE A 673 17.28 -15.79 -24.62
CA PHE A 673 17.71 -16.63 -25.75
C PHE A 673 18.51 -17.87 -25.34
N ASN A 674 19.03 -17.91 -24.11
CA ASN A 674 19.94 -18.97 -23.67
C ASN A 674 19.40 -19.64 -22.40
N PRO A 675 18.94 -20.91 -22.46
CA PRO A 675 18.60 -21.68 -21.27
C PRO A 675 19.86 -22.20 -20.54
N PRO A 676 19.78 -22.53 -19.23
CA PRO A 676 18.63 -22.28 -18.37
C PRO A 676 18.43 -20.77 -18.18
N PHE A 677 17.17 -20.35 -18.13
CA PHE A 677 16.81 -18.95 -18.11
C PHE A 677 16.85 -18.45 -16.66
N ASN A 678 17.67 -17.45 -16.35
CA ASN A 678 17.59 -16.71 -15.08
C ASN A 678 17.19 -15.27 -15.40
N LEU A 679 15.98 -14.88 -15.06
CA LEU A 679 15.32 -13.74 -15.65
C LEU A 679 14.68 -12.83 -14.60
N ALA A 680 15.12 -11.56 -14.58
CA ALA A 680 14.37 -10.50 -13.92
C ALA A 680 13.41 -9.82 -14.90
N THR A 681 12.25 -9.41 -14.39
CA THR A 681 11.28 -8.58 -15.10
C THR A 681 11.27 -7.18 -14.49
N GLU A 682 11.10 -6.17 -15.33
CA GLU A 682 10.92 -4.78 -14.92
C GLU A 682 9.66 -4.62 -14.05
N SER A 683 9.65 -3.63 -13.16
CA SER A 683 8.63 -3.47 -12.14
C SER A 683 7.27 -3.11 -12.72
N THR A 684 6.21 -3.51 -12.02
CA THR A 684 4.85 -3.04 -12.32
C THR A 684 4.64 -1.59 -11.85
N CYS A 685 5.31 -1.19 -10.76
CA CYS A 685 5.16 0.13 -10.15
C CYS A 685 5.78 1.30 -10.96
N ASP A 686 5.69 2.52 -10.42
CA ASP A 686 6.32 3.74 -10.91
C ASP A 686 5.89 4.16 -12.33
N GLY A 687 4.70 3.75 -12.76
CA GLY A 687 4.18 3.97 -14.10
C GLY A 687 4.79 3.08 -15.20
N GLU A 688 5.71 2.16 -14.85
CA GLU A 688 6.33 1.24 -15.82
C GLU A 688 5.36 0.17 -16.30
N ARG A 689 4.44 -0.27 -15.42
CA ARG A 689 3.34 -1.21 -15.73
C ARG A 689 3.80 -2.46 -16.46
N ALA A 690 5.01 -2.92 -16.14
CA ALA A 690 5.68 -3.94 -16.91
C ALA A 690 5.21 -5.34 -16.53
N TYR A 691 5.16 -6.22 -17.54
CA TYR A 691 4.90 -7.64 -17.38
C TYR A 691 5.59 -8.45 -18.49
N ARG A 692 5.87 -9.73 -18.23
CA ARG A 692 6.51 -10.62 -19.21
C ARG A 692 5.69 -11.87 -19.47
N ILE A 693 5.46 -12.16 -20.75
CA ILE A 693 4.81 -13.39 -21.20
C ILE A 693 5.85 -14.50 -21.35
N ILE A 694 5.58 -15.66 -20.75
CA ILE A 694 6.36 -16.88 -20.94
C ILE A 694 5.50 -17.88 -21.71
N LYS A 695 5.90 -18.20 -22.94
CA LYS A 695 5.24 -19.24 -23.75
C LYS A 695 5.91 -20.58 -23.53
N VAL A 696 5.12 -21.64 -23.43
CA VAL A 696 5.58 -23.02 -23.36
C VAL A 696 4.95 -23.77 -24.53
N GLU A 697 5.79 -24.32 -25.40
CA GLU A 697 5.33 -25.10 -26.56
C GLU A 697 6.13 -26.40 -26.62
N ASN A 698 5.45 -27.55 -26.54
CA ASN A 698 6.06 -28.88 -26.61
C ASN A 698 7.22 -29.04 -25.60
N ASP A 699 6.98 -28.65 -24.33
CA ASP A 699 7.96 -28.68 -23.24
C ASP A 699 9.21 -27.82 -23.47
N ILE A 700 9.11 -26.78 -24.30
CA ILE A 700 10.18 -25.78 -24.51
C ILE A 700 9.67 -24.41 -24.09
N ILE A 701 10.47 -23.72 -23.27
CA ILE A 701 10.19 -22.38 -22.76
C ILE A 701 10.69 -21.31 -23.75
N TYR A 702 9.82 -20.37 -24.10
CA TYR A 702 10.09 -19.20 -24.93
C TYR A 702 9.71 -17.91 -24.17
N PRO A 703 10.61 -17.40 -23.31
CA PRO A 703 10.39 -16.12 -22.66
C PRO A 703 10.32 -15.01 -23.71
N GLN A 704 9.28 -14.18 -23.65
CA GLN A 704 9.14 -13.03 -24.55
C GLN A 704 9.88 -11.81 -23.97
N GLN A 705 9.98 -10.76 -24.79
CA GLN A 705 10.40 -9.44 -24.27
C GLN A 705 9.34 -8.93 -23.29
N THR A 706 9.79 -8.22 -22.27
CA THR A 706 8.90 -7.47 -21.37
C THR A 706 8.17 -6.39 -22.16
N ILE A 707 6.90 -6.20 -21.83
CA ILE A 707 5.99 -5.21 -22.40
C ILE A 707 5.29 -4.46 -21.25
N SER A 708 4.65 -3.34 -21.55
CA SER A 708 4.02 -2.47 -20.53
C SER A 708 2.58 -2.16 -20.88
N ALA A 709 1.70 -2.16 -19.86
CA ALA A 709 0.29 -1.79 -20.05
C ALA A 709 0.08 -0.27 -20.14
N GLY A 710 -1.05 0.13 -20.72
CA GLY A 710 -1.53 1.52 -20.73
C GLY A 710 -0.86 2.47 -21.75
N TRP A 711 -0.95 3.79 -21.49
CA TRP A 711 -0.76 4.83 -22.51
C TRP A 711 0.70 5.12 -22.89
N TYR A 712 1.68 4.61 -22.14
CA TYR A 712 3.10 4.97 -22.28
C TYR A 712 3.89 4.19 -23.35
N GLY A 713 3.23 3.46 -24.25
CA GLY A 713 3.87 3.11 -25.54
C GLY A 713 3.50 1.79 -26.20
N GLU A 714 2.75 0.92 -25.55
CA GLU A 714 2.29 -0.35 -26.13
C GLU A 714 0.89 -0.67 -25.61
N ASN A 715 -0.12 0.03 -26.14
CA ASN A 715 -1.46 -0.08 -25.61
C ASN A 715 -2.21 -1.32 -26.14
N LEU A 716 -2.86 -2.07 -25.25
CA LEU A 716 -3.84 -3.12 -25.57
C LEU A 716 -5.23 -2.67 -25.10
N GLU A 717 -6.02 -2.12 -26.01
CA GLU A 717 -7.34 -1.57 -25.68
C GLU A 717 -8.45 -2.44 -26.26
N ILE A 718 -9.58 -2.51 -25.54
CA ILE A 718 -10.82 -3.08 -26.03
C ILE A 718 -11.99 -2.10 -25.82
N GLU A 719 -12.67 -1.76 -26.91
CA GLU A 719 -13.89 -0.96 -26.89
C GLU A 719 -15.07 -1.75 -27.47
N PHE A 720 -16.28 -1.51 -27.00
CA PHE A 720 -17.48 -2.20 -27.48
C PHE A 720 -18.44 -1.26 -28.20
N PHE A 721 -19.03 -1.74 -29.30
CA PHE A 721 -20.05 -1.02 -30.06
C PHE A 721 -21.25 -1.91 -30.43
N PRO A 722 -22.48 -1.56 -29.98
CA PRO A 722 -22.79 -0.60 -28.92
C PRO A 722 -22.20 -1.05 -27.57
N ASP A 723 -22.33 -0.21 -26.53
CA ASP A 723 -21.85 -0.51 -25.18
C ASP A 723 -22.25 -1.92 -24.71
N ASN A 724 -21.31 -2.63 -24.08
CA ASN A 724 -21.42 -4.04 -23.68
C ASN A 724 -22.28 -4.23 -22.42
N GLU A 725 -23.51 -3.73 -22.45
CA GLU A 725 -24.42 -3.64 -21.29
C GLU A 725 -25.49 -4.74 -21.28
N GLY A 726 -25.41 -5.71 -22.18
CA GLY A 726 -26.39 -6.80 -22.24
C GLY A 726 -27.77 -6.43 -22.79
N THR A 727 -27.89 -5.28 -23.47
CA THR A 727 -29.16 -4.80 -24.02
C THR A 727 -29.28 -4.96 -25.54
N ALA A 728 -28.17 -5.13 -26.24
CA ALA A 728 -28.12 -5.28 -27.69
C ALA A 728 -28.10 -6.76 -28.10
N ASP A 729 -28.76 -7.10 -29.21
CA ASP A 729 -28.72 -8.42 -29.82
C ASP A 729 -27.48 -8.64 -30.71
N SER A 730 -26.67 -7.59 -30.91
CA SER A 730 -25.36 -7.67 -31.54
C SER A 730 -24.41 -6.67 -30.89
N VAL A 731 -23.20 -7.14 -30.57
CA VAL A 731 -22.13 -6.33 -29.99
C VAL A 731 -20.84 -6.64 -30.74
N THR A 732 -20.05 -5.60 -31.03
CA THR A 732 -18.70 -5.73 -31.61
C THR A 732 -17.68 -5.22 -30.63
N ALA A 733 -16.69 -6.05 -30.30
CA ALA A 733 -15.46 -5.63 -29.65
C ALA A 733 -14.46 -5.17 -30.72
N ILE A 734 -13.90 -3.97 -30.54
CA ILE A 734 -12.81 -3.41 -31.33
C ILE A 734 -11.59 -3.43 -30.43
N ILE A 735 -10.61 -4.24 -30.79
CA ILE A 735 -9.40 -4.44 -30.01
C ILE A 735 -8.23 -3.83 -30.77
N ASN A 736 -7.50 -2.93 -30.12
CA ASN A 736 -6.29 -2.32 -30.67
C ASN A 736 -5.08 -2.87 -29.93
N ASN A 737 -4.22 -3.63 -30.63
CA ASN A 737 -2.99 -4.14 -30.05
C ASN A 737 -1.79 -3.42 -30.65
N GLN A 738 -1.17 -2.54 -29.87
CA GLN A 738 0.04 -1.81 -30.27
C GLN A 738 1.32 -2.54 -29.86
N HIS A 739 1.22 -3.69 -29.18
CA HIS A 739 2.41 -4.49 -28.86
C HIS A 739 2.98 -5.16 -30.11
N PRO A 740 4.30 -5.43 -30.12
CA PRO A 740 4.95 -6.24 -31.14
C PRO A 740 4.59 -7.73 -31.09
N GLN A 741 3.77 -8.15 -30.13
CA GLN A 741 3.44 -9.54 -29.85
C GLN A 741 2.01 -9.86 -30.26
N THR A 742 1.81 -11.08 -30.80
CA THR A 742 0.48 -11.66 -30.99
C THR A 742 0.06 -12.36 -29.70
N PHE A 743 -1.16 -12.07 -29.24
CA PHE A 743 -1.78 -12.73 -28.10
C PHE A 743 -2.77 -13.77 -28.61
N ASN A 744 -2.37 -15.04 -28.52
CA ASN A 744 -3.22 -16.16 -28.96
C ASN A 744 -4.20 -16.52 -27.85
N ASN A 745 -5.38 -17.03 -28.22
CA ASN A 745 -6.41 -17.49 -27.28
C ASN A 745 -6.89 -16.43 -26.28
N ALA A 746 -6.81 -15.14 -26.63
CA ALA A 746 -7.38 -14.06 -25.85
C ALA A 746 -8.90 -14.26 -25.66
N ARG A 747 -9.42 -13.83 -24.52
CA ARG A 747 -10.81 -14.06 -24.12
C ARG A 747 -11.57 -12.75 -24.01
N ILE A 748 -12.70 -12.69 -24.71
CA ILE A 748 -13.62 -11.55 -24.67
C ILE A 748 -14.93 -12.01 -24.03
N LYS A 749 -15.41 -11.24 -23.05
CA LYS A 749 -16.73 -11.43 -22.44
C LYS A 749 -17.75 -10.49 -23.08
N PHE A 750 -18.69 -11.04 -23.84
CA PHE A 750 -19.82 -10.29 -24.38
C PHE A 750 -21.05 -10.43 -23.49
N LEU A 751 -21.66 -9.32 -23.12
CA LEU A 751 -22.95 -9.29 -22.42
C LEU A 751 -24.07 -9.21 -23.44
N LEU A 752 -24.99 -10.17 -23.42
CA LEU A 752 -26.17 -10.19 -24.29
C LEU A 752 -27.47 -10.36 -23.47
N PRO A 753 -28.63 -9.93 -23.98
CA PRO A 753 -29.91 -10.10 -23.29
C PRO A 753 -30.16 -11.56 -22.96
N ALA A 754 -30.69 -11.87 -21.76
CA ALA A 754 -31.02 -13.24 -21.40
C ALA A 754 -32.08 -13.85 -22.34
N GLY A 755 -31.85 -15.08 -22.82
CA GLY A 755 -32.79 -15.82 -23.65
C GLY A 755 -32.18 -17.02 -24.38
N GLU A 756 -33.03 -17.79 -25.06
CA GLU A 756 -32.59 -18.88 -25.93
C GLU A 756 -32.34 -18.33 -27.35
N PHE A 757 -31.07 -18.12 -27.68
CA PHE A 757 -30.61 -17.64 -28.99
C PHE A 757 -29.61 -18.63 -29.59
N GLU A 758 -29.52 -18.64 -30.92
CA GLU A 758 -28.33 -19.13 -31.61
C GLU A 758 -27.36 -17.96 -31.75
N TYR A 759 -26.09 -18.18 -31.45
CA TYR A 759 -25.06 -17.14 -31.56
C TYR A 759 -24.20 -17.37 -32.79
N GLU A 760 -24.03 -16.32 -33.59
CA GLU A 760 -23.01 -16.23 -34.62
C GLU A 760 -21.87 -15.34 -34.10
N VAL A 761 -20.64 -15.83 -34.22
CA VAL A 761 -19.42 -15.05 -33.93
C VAL A 761 -18.62 -14.86 -35.21
N ILE A 762 -18.15 -13.63 -35.44
CA ILE A 762 -17.27 -13.25 -36.52
C ILE A 762 -15.89 -12.95 -35.92
N ASN A 763 -14.84 -13.56 -36.49
CA ASN A 763 -13.44 -13.44 -36.04
C ASN A 763 -13.18 -13.91 -34.60
N GLY A 764 -13.91 -14.95 -34.17
CA GLY A 764 -13.71 -15.60 -32.87
C GLY A 764 -14.48 -16.91 -32.79
N GLU A 765 -14.33 -17.60 -31.67
CA GLU A 765 -14.99 -18.87 -31.38
C GLU A 765 -15.64 -18.82 -29.99
N ILE A 766 -16.88 -19.29 -29.87
CA ILE A 766 -17.54 -19.35 -28.56
C ILE A 766 -16.91 -20.49 -27.75
N GLU A 767 -16.35 -20.15 -26.58
CA GLU A 767 -15.82 -21.12 -25.64
C GLU A 767 -16.92 -21.69 -24.75
N GLN A 768 -17.70 -20.80 -24.15
CA GLN A 768 -18.77 -21.14 -23.22
C GLN A 768 -19.79 -20.01 -23.09
N ILE A 769 -20.93 -20.33 -22.50
CA ILE A 769 -22.06 -19.42 -22.31
C ILE A 769 -22.51 -19.53 -20.85
N ASN A 770 -22.40 -18.42 -20.11
CA ASN A 770 -22.97 -18.28 -18.79
C ASN A 770 -24.38 -17.67 -18.89
N SER A 771 -25.38 -18.55 -18.91
CA SER A 771 -26.80 -18.17 -18.92
C SER A 771 -27.43 -18.07 -17.53
N PHE A 772 -26.65 -18.21 -16.44
CA PHE A 772 -27.14 -18.03 -15.07
C PHE A 772 -27.23 -16.56 -14.66
N LEU A 773 -26.50 -15.69 -15.37
CA LEU A 773 -26.51 -14.25 -15.18
C LEU A 773 -27.54 -13.58 -16.10
N ASP A 774 -28.06 -12.43 -15.66
CA ASP A 774 -28.89 -11.52 -16.47
C ASP A 774 -28.28 -10.11 -16.39
N PRO A 775 -27.60 -9.63 -17.45
CA PRO A 775 -27.46 -10.26 -18.77
C PRO A 775 -26.57 -11.51 -18.75
N GLN A 776 -26.76 -12.38 -19.75
CA GLN A 776 -25.91 -13.58 -19.92
C GLN A 776 -24.55 -13.19 -20.51
N VAL A 777 -23.51 -13.94 -20.14
CA VAL A 777 -22.13 -13.70 -20.57
C VAL A 777 -21.72 -14.75 -21.59
N ILE A 778 -21.28 -14.33 -22.76
CA ILE A 778 -20.74 -15.20 -23.80
C ILE A 778 -19.23 -15.02 -23.87
N TYR A 779 -18.50 -16.11 -23.69
CA TYR A 779 -17.05 -16.14 -23.68
C TYR A 779 -16.59 -16.47 -25.10
N VAL A 780 -15.88 -15.54 -25.73
CA VAL A 780 -15.39 -15.67 -27.10
C VAL A 780 -13.87 -15.66 -27.09
N ARG A 781 -13.27 -16.73 -27.63
CA ARG A 781 -11.83 -16.83 -27.87
C ARG A 781 -11.46 -16.23 -29.22
N THR A 782 -10.33 -15.55 -29.29
CA THR A 782 -9.74 -15.05 -30.53
C THR A 782 -8.22 -14.90 -30.43
N ASP A 783 -7.56 -14.75 -31.58
CA ASP A 783 -6.14 -14.41 -31.65
C ASP A 783 -5.99 -12.93 -31.99
N ILE A 784 -5.37 -12.15 -31.10
CA ILE A 784 -5.16 -10.71 -31.28
C ILE A 784 -3.81 -10.49 -32.01
N PRO A 785 -3.82 -10.04 -33.28
CA PRO A 785 -2.60 -9.82 -34.05
C PRO A 785 -1.72 -8.70 -33.48
N ALA A 786 -0.40 -8.81 -33.65
CA ALA A 786 0.57 -7.79 -33.25
C ALA A 786 0.48 -6.51 -34.11
N ASN A 787 0.61 -5.34 -33.49
CA ASN A 787 0.56 -4.02 -34.15
C ASN A 787 -0.63 -3.84 -35.11
N ASP A 788 -1.81 -4.31 -34.72
CA ASP A 788 -2.98 -4.33 -35.59
C ASP A 788 -4.28 -4.19 -34.79
N GLU A 789 -5.37 -3.86 -35.50
CA GLU A 789 -6.71 -3.75 -34.95
C GLU A 789 -7.53 -4.98 -35.34
N LEU A 790 -8.25 -5.56 -34.37
CA LEU A 790 -9.14 -6.70 -34.55
C LEU A 790 -10.57 -6.33 -34.18
N MET A 791 -11.53 -6.68 -35.04
CA MET A 791 -12.95 -6.59 -34.72
C MET A 791 -13.54 -7.98 -34.54
N VAL A 792 -14.11 -8.24 -33.36
CA VAL A 792 -14.84 -9.47 -33.04
C VAL A 792 -16.30 -9.11 -32.81
N THR A 793 -17.21 -9.72 -33.56
CA THR A 793 -18.65 -9.44 -33.43
C THR A 793 -19.38 -10.68 -32.99
N ILE A 794 -20.24 -10.54 -31.98
CA ILE A 794 -21.26 -11.53 -31.64
C ILE A 794 -22.65 -11.04 -32.05
N ARG A 795 -23.49 -11.97 -32.50
CA ARG A 795 -24.89 -11.75 -32.86
C ARG A 795 -25.76 -12.84 -32.27
N ALA A 796 -26.83 -12.45 -31.58
CA ALA A 796 -27.90 -13.32 -31.14
C ALA A 796 -28.97 -13.39 -32.23
N GLU A 797 -29.11 -14.54 -32.88
CA GLU A 797 -30.23 -14.81 -33.77
C GLU A 797 -31.34 -15.55 -33.01
N ALA A 798 -32.56 -15.02 -33.09
CA ALA A 798 -33.73 -15.72 -32.58
C ALA A 798 -33.93 -17.02 -33.37
N ILE A 799 -34.07 -18.15 -32.66
CA ILE A 799 -34.25 -19.47 -33.24
C ILE A 799 -35.55 -19.49 -34.08
N ASN A 800 -35.42 -19.32 -35.41
CA ASN A 800 -36.54 -19.38 -36.35
C ASN A 800 -36.86 -20.84 -36.67
N SER A 801 -37.75 -21.46 -35.88
CA SER A 801 -38.19 -22.83 -36.14
C SER A 801 -39.08 -22.94 -37.39
N THR A 802 -38.49 -23.24 -38.55
CA THR A 802 -39.22 -23.80 -39.71
C THR A 802 -38.56 -25.09 -40.23
N GLU A 803 -39.32 -26.19 -40.08
CA GLU A 803 -39.21 -27.51 -40.73
C GLU A 803 -38.05 -28.45 -40.34
N ASN A 804 -38.24 -29.19 -39.24
CA ASN A 804 -38.54 -30.64 -39.33
C ASN A 804 -39.22 -31.14 -38.04
N GLN A 805 -40.26 -31.96 -38.22
CA GLN A 805 -40.93 -32.65 -37.11
C GLN A 805 -39.97 -33.67 -36.48
N ASP A 806 -39.56 -33.45 -35.23
CA ASP A 806 -39.63 -34.46 -34.17
C ASP A 806 -39.38 -33.83 -32.78
N MET A 807 -40.43 -33.89 -31.95
CA MET A 807 -40.50 -33.75 -30.48
C MET A 807 -39.89 -32.48 -29.81
N PRO A 808 -40.71 -31.49 -29.39
CA PRO A 808 -40.23 -30.40 -28.56
C PRO A 808 -39.86 -30.91 -27.16
N ASN A 809 -38.64 -30.63 -26.70
CA ASN A 809 -38.24 -30.79 -25.31
C ASN A 809 -38.86 -29.65 -24.48
N ILE A 810 -40.15 -29.77 -24.18
CA ILE A 810 -40.83 -28.84 -23.26
C ILE A 810 -40.34 -29.16 -21.85
N SER A 811 -39.63 -28.23 -21.22
CA SER A 811 -39.24 -28.29 -19.80
C SER A 811 -40.45 -28.15 -18.88
N LEU A 812 -40.35 -28.66 -17.64
CA LEU A 812 -41.41 -28.58 -16.63
C LEU A 812 -41.68 -27.12 -16.26
N GLN A 813 -42.94 -26.65 -16.33
CA GLN A 813 -43.31 -25.26 -15.98
C GLN A 813 -44.41 -25.19 -14.92
N LEU A 814 -44.36 -24.15 -14.08
CA LEU A 814 -45.36 -23.82 -13.06
C LEU A 814 -45.74 -22.34 -13.14
N ALA A 815 -46.98 -22.06 -13.54
CA ALA A 815 -47.51 -20.70 -13.67
C ALA A 815 -48.83 -20.55 -12.90
N ASN A 816 -49.20 -19.30 -12.60
CA ASN A 816 -50.54 -19.00 -12.09
C ASN A 816 -51.07 -17.68 -12.68
N TYR A 817 -52.33 -17.68 -13.13
CA TYR A 817 -52.99 -16.48 -13.67
C TYR A 817 -54.49 -16.46 -13.30
N PRO A 818 -55.04 -15.30 -12.90
CA PRO A 818 -54.36 -14.01 -12.67
C PRO A 818 -53.42 -14.05 -11.44
N ASN A 819 -52.46 -13.12 -11.37
CA ASN A 819 -51.59 -12.89 -10.21
C ASN A 819 -51.12 -11.41 -10.21
N PRO A 820 -51.54 -10.54 -9.28
CA PRO A 820 -52.42 -10.82 -8.13
C PRO A 820 -53.83 -11.30 -8.53
N PHE A 821 -54.53 -12.00 -7.63
CA PHE A 821 -55.85 -12.58 -7.89
C PHE A 821 -56.88 -12.29 -6.79
N ASN A 822 -58.17 -12.32 -7.14
CA ASN A 822 -59.30 -12.13 -6.22
C ASN A 822 -60.57 -12.88 -6.69
N PRO A 823 -61.13 -13.84 -5.91
CA PRO A 823 -60.49 -14.63 -4.87
C PRO A 823 -59.76 -15.85 -5.44
N SER A 824 -59.79 -16.10 -6.75
CA SER A 824 -59.24 -17.31 -7.37
C SER A 824 -58.18 -17.09 -8.45
N THR A 825 -57.18 -17.98 -8.51
CA THR A 825 -56.16 -18.08 -9.57
C THR A 825 -56.16 -19.50 -10.14
N THR A 826 -55.90 -19.63 -11.44
CA THR A 826 -55.65 -20.93 -12.06
C THR A 826 -54.15 -21.16 -12.05
N ILE A 827 -53.73 -22.25 -11.42
CA ILE A 827 -52.35 -22.72 -11.37
C ILE A 827 -52.19 -23.75 -12.49
N SER A 828 -51.36 -23.45 -13.48
CA SER A 828 -51.12 -24.28 -14.65
C SER A 828 -49.75 -24.93 -14.53
N VAL A 829 -49.73 -26.25 -14.67
CA VAL A 829 -48.54 -27.09 -14.67
C VAL A 829 -48.37 -27.64 -16.08
N HIS A 830 -47.24 -27.39 -16.71
CA HIS A 830 -46.89 -28.03 -17.98
C HIS A 830 -45.85 -29.12 -17.75
N LEU A 831 -46.18 -30.35 -18.11
CA LEU A 831 -45.31 -31.52 -18.01
C LEU A 831 -44.59 -31.73 -19.35
N PRO A 832 -43.34 -32.23 -19.35
CA PRO A 832 -42.62 -32.56 -20.58
C PRO A 832 -43.38 -33.55 -21.49
N ALA A 833 -43.21 -33.40 -22.81
CA ALA A 833 -43.78 -34.32 -23.79
C ALA A 833 -43.28 -35.76 -23.54
N GLY A 834 -44.20 -36.73 -23.41
CA GLY A 834 -43.88 -38.13 -23.08
C GLY A 834 -43.87 -38.47 -21.58
N TYR A 835 -44.05 -37.49 -20.68
CA TYR A 835 -44.16 -37.75 -19.22
C TYR A 835 -45.30 -38.73 -18.86
N SER A 836 -46.36 -38.77 -19.67
CA SER A 836 -47.47 -39.73 -19.54
C SER A 836 -47.11 -41.17 -19.94
N GLN A 837 -46.07 -41.38 -20.75
CA GLN A 837 -45.62 -42.72 -21.18
C GLN A 837 -44.69 -43.39 -20.15
N LEU A 838 -43.99 -42.61 -19.32
CA LEU A 838 -43.18 -43.09 -18.19
C LEU A 838 -44.03 -43.73 -17.05
N TYR A 839 -45.35 -43.66 -17.14
CA TYR A 839 -46.30 -44.18 -16.14
C TYR A 839 -46.81 -45.61 -16.42
N THR A 840 -46.17 -46.37 -17.32
CA THR A 840 -46.62 -47.74 -17.68
C THR A 840 -45.82 -48.89 -17.08
N ASP A 841 -44.70 -48.65 -16.38
CA ASP A 841 -43.93 -49.71 -15.74
C ASP A 841 -44.17 -49.79 -14.22
N GLN A 842 -44.61 -50.97 -13.77
CA GLN A 842 -45.05 -51.32 -12.41
C GLN A 842 -43.95 -51.35 -11.34
N PHE A 843 -42.79 -50.73 -11.55
CA PHE A 843 -41.65 -50.84 -10.64
C PHE A 843 -40.80 -49.56 -10.58
N ASP A 844 -41.36 -48.44 -10.12
CA ASP A 844 -40.64 -47.49 -9.25
C ASP A 844 -41.60 -46.47 -8.61
N ASN A 845 -41.33 -46.04 -7.38
CA ASN A 845 -42.23 -45.29 -6.49
C ASN A 845 -42.32 -43.77 -6.80
N SER A 846 -42.50 -43.34 -8.04
CA SER A 846 -42.76 -41.91 -8.34
C SER A 846 -44.22 -41.51 -8.12
N LYS A 847 -44.74 -41.68 -6.89
CA LYS A 847 -46.11 -41.29 -6.49
C LYS A 847 -46.29 -39.82 -6.09
N ASP A 848 -45.32 -38.95 -6.38
CA ASP A 848 -45.27 -37.61 -5.79
C ASP A 848 -45.40 -36.48 -6.82
N LEU A 849 -46.37 -36.53 -7.74
CA LEU A 849 -46.79 -35.32 -8.47
C LEU A 849 -47.78 -34.52 -7.61
N LYS A 850 -47.24 -33.78 -6.63
CA LYS A 850 -48.00 -32.98 -5.67
C LYS A 850 -47.75 -31.49 -5.88
N LEU A 851 -48.83 -30.72 -5.77
CA LEU A 851 -48.80 -29.27 -5.75
C LEU A 851 -49.27 -28.78 -4.39
N ILE A 852 -48.43 -28.01 -3.70
CA ILE A 852 -48.69 -27.58 -2.32
C ILE A 852 -48.53 -26.07 -2.22
N ILE A 853 -49.52 -25.41 -1.63
CA ILE A 853 -49.54 -23.98 -1.35
C ILE A 853 -49.14 -23.78 0.10
N TYR A 854 -48.19 -22.88 0.36
CA TYR A 854 -47.68 -22.50 1.67
C TYR A 854 -47.91 -21.02 1.95
N ASN A 855 -48.01 -20.66 3.23
CA ASN A 855 -47.90 -19.27 3.66
C ASN A 855 -46.42 -18.88 3.88
N LEU A 856 -46.13 -17.60 4.14
CA LEU A 856 -44.77 -17.10 4.36
C LEU A 856 -44.05 -17.70 5.59
N LYS A 857 -44.76 -18.35 6.51
CA LYS A 857 -44.17 -19.08 7.66
C LYS A 857 -43.79 -20.52 7.30
N GLY A 858 -43.88 -20.91 6.02
CA GLY A 858 -43.66 -22.28 5.55
C GLY A 858 -44.78 -23.25 5.94
N GLN A 859 -45.91 -22.78 6.46
CA GLN A 859 -47.02 -23.64 6.86
C GLN A 859 -47.86 -24.00 5.64
N LYS A 860 -48.19 -25.29 5.50
CA LYS A 860 -49.05 -25.80 4.43
C LYS A 860 -50.46 -25.20 4.53
N VAL A 861 -50.93 -24.60 3.44
CA VAL A 861 -52.26 -23.99 3.31
C VAL A 861 -53.21 -24.93 2.58
N LYS A 862 -52.81 -25.48 1.43
CA LYS A 862 -53.65 -26.40 0.63
C LYS A 862 -52.78 -27.28 -0.27
N GLY A 863 -53.14 -28.54 -0.44
CA GLY A 863 -52.44 -29.48 -1.33
C GLY A 863 -53.35 -30.08 -2.39
N TYR A 864 -52.79 -30.37 -3.55
CA TYR A 864 -53.45 -31.00 -4.69
C TYR A 864 -52.61 -32.19 -5.16
N ASP A 865 -53.26 -33.35 -5.27
CA ASP A 865 -52.72 -34.55 -5.90
C ASP A 865 -53.05 -34.49 -7.40
N LEU A 866 -52.04 -34.20 -8.22
CA LEU A 866 -52.22 -33.95 -9.64
C LEU A 866 -52.45 -35.25 -10.42
N ILE A 867 -52.12 -36.41 -9.85
CA ILE A 867 -52.33 -37.73 -10.48
C ILE A 867 -53.82 -38.02 -10.61
N GLN A 868 -54.63 -37.64 -9.61
CA GLN A 868 -56.08 -37.86 -9.61
C GLN A 868 -56.83 -36.99 -10.63
N LYS A 869 -56.17 -36.00 -11.23
CA LYS A 869 -56.75 -35.09 -12.25
C LYS A 869 -56.61 -35.62 -13.68
N GLY A 870 -55.88 -36.73 -13.88
CA GLY A 870 -55.53 -37.27 -15.19
C GLY A 870 -54.23 -36.63 -15.70
N ILE A 871 -53.28 -37.46 -16.15
CA ILE A 871 -51.99 -37.00 -16.65
C ILE A 871 -52.17 -36.53 -18.09
N SER A 872 -52.17 -35.20 -18.28
CA SER A 872 -52.06 -34.53 -19.57
C SER A 872 -50.82 -33.63 -19.58
N GLU A 873 -50.37 -33.21 -20.76
CA GLU A 873 -49.22 -32.30 -20.92
C GLU A 873 -49.42 -30.97 -20.19
N THR A 874 -50.67 -30.56 -19.98
CA THR A 874 -51.04 -29.43 -19.12
C THR A 874 -52.03 -29.89 -18.06
N ILE A 875 -51.77 -29.58 -16.78
CA ILE A 875 -52.68 -29.82 -15.66
C ILE A 875 -53.02 -28.48 -15.03
N GLU A 876 -54.30 -28.18 -14.89
CA GLU A 876 -54.78 -26.95 -14.27
C GLU A 876 -55.48 -27.21 -12.94
N VAL A 877 -55.13 -26.39 -11.95
CA VAL A 877 -55.74 -26.40 -10.62
C VAL A 877 -56.20 -25.01 -10.27
N ILE A 878 -57.47 -24.85 -9.93
CA ILE A 878 -58.00 -23.59 -9.43
C ILE A 878 -57.83 -23.54 -7.91
N TRP A 879 -57.14 -22.51 -7.43
CA TRP A 879 -57.13 -22.17 -6.01
C TRP A 879 -58.01 -20.94 -5.78
N ASP A 880 -58.95 -21.07 -4.84
CA ASP A 880 -59.98 -20.09 -4.50
C ASP A 880 -59.65 -19.28 -3.23
N GLY A 881 -58.38 -19.29 -2.81
CA GLY A 881 -57.93 -18.58 -1.61
C GLY A 881 -58.53 -19.16 -0.33
N THR A 882 -58.65 -20.49 -0.25
CA THR A 882 -59.08 -21.24 0.95
C THR A 882 -58.03 -22.25 1.41
N ASP A 883 -58.09 -22.67 2.67
CA ASP A 883 -57.25 -23.74 3.25
C ASP A 883 -57.82 -25.16 2.96
N GLU A 884 -57.18 -26.22 3.49
CA GLU A 884 -57.67 -27.61 3.36
C GLU A 884 -59.05 -27.86 3.99
N SER A 885 -59.47 -27.04 4.94
CA SER A 885 -60.80 -27.12 5.58
C SER A 885 -61.86 -26.31 4.84
N GLY A 886 -61.50 -25.64 3.74
CA GLY A 886 -62.38 -24.78 2.95
C GLY A 886 -62.59 -23.39 3.56
N ASN A 887 -61.83 -23.00 4.58
CA ASN A 887 -61.92 -21.67 5.17
C ASN A 887 -61.12 -20.66 4.34
N PRO A 888 -61.61 -19.43 4.15
CA PRO A 888 -60.83 -18.33 3.58
C PRO A 888 -59.49 -18.10 4.28
N VAL A 889 -58.43 -17.90 3.50
CA VAL A 889 -57.15 -17.40 4.02
C VAL A 889 -57.05 -15.87 3.85
N SER A 890 -56.17 -15.21 4.62
CA SER A 890 -56.00 -13.76 4.59
C SER A 890 -55.39 -13.25 3.28
N SER A 891 -55.65 -12.00 2.89
CA SER A 891 -54.89 -11.33 1.82
C SER A 891 -53.39 -11.38 2.14
N GLY A 892 -52.54 -11.59 1.14
CA GLY A 892 -51.10 -11.73 1.33
C GLY A 892 -50.40 -12.60 0.29
N VAL A 893 -49.12 -12.86 0.55
CA VAL A 893 -48.26 -13.67 -0.32
C VAL A 893 -48.32 -15.14 0.09
N TYR A 894 -48.45 -16.01 -0.90
CA TYR A 894 -48.44 -17.46 -0.78
C TYR A 894 -47.42 -18.06 -1.76
N LEU A 895 -46.83 -19.19 -1.42
CA LEU A 895 -45.89 -19.91 -2.27
C LEU A 895 -46.54 -21.20 -2.76
N CYS A 896 -46.77 -21.32 -4.06
CA CYS A 896 -47.15 -22.58 -4.70
C CYS A 896 -45.89 -23.36 -5.03
N ARG A 897 -45.80 -24.61 -4.59
CA ARG A 897 -44.65 -25.47 -4.85
C ARG A 897 -45.11 -26.77 -5.50
N MET A 898 -44.41 -27.17 -6.55
CA MET A 898 -44.58 -28.45 -7.20
C MET A 898 -43.27 -29.22 -7.12
N LYS A 899 -43.34 -30.48 -6.72
CA LYS A 899 -42.18 -31.36 -6.65
C LYS A 899 -42.35 -32.54 -7.61
N THR A 900 -41.27 -32.94 -8.26
CA THR A 900 -41.12 -34.18 -8.99
C THR A 900 -39.90 -34.94 -8.47
N ALA A 901 -39.59 -36.13 -9.01
CA ALA A 901 -38.41 -36.89 -8.60
C ALA A 901 -37.06 -36.23 -8.97
N LYS A 902 -37.05 -35.28 -9.91
CA LYS A 902 -35.82 -34.66 -10.45
C LYS A 902 -35.75 -33.14 -10.28
N GLN A 903 -36.88 -32.48 -10.03
CA GLN A 903 -37.00 -31.01 -10.03
C GLN A 903 -38.06 -30.54 -9.03
N GLU A 904 -37.84 -29.37 -8.42
CA GLU A 904 -38.78 -28.69 -7.53
C GLU A 904 -38.97 -27.25 -8.02
N LEU A 905 -40.21 -26.84 -8.29
CA LEU A 905 -40.56 -25.49 -8.76
C LEU A 905 -41.38 -24.77 -7.69
N THR A 906 -41.07 -23.51 -7.44
CA THR A 906 -41.85 -22.65 -6.52
C THR A 906 -42.29 -21.37 -7.23
N ARG A 907 -43.55 -20.97 -7.06
CA ARG A 907 -44.16 -19.76 -7.64
C ARG A 907 -44.83 -18.91 -6.56
N LYS A 908 -44.49 -17.63 -6.52
CA LYS A 908 -45.13 -16.62 -5.65
C LYS A 908 -46.52 -16.25 -6.16
N MET A 909 -47.52 -16.29 -5.29
CA MET A 909 -48.91 -15.91 -5.58
C MET A 909 -49.38 -14.82 -4.61
N VAL A 910 -50.09 -13.81 -5.12
CA VAL A 910 -50.58 -12.68 -4.34
C VAL A 910 -52.11 -12.67 -4.33
N LEU A 911 -52.70 -12.99 -3.17
CA LEU A 911 -54.15 -12.92 -2.96
C LEU A 911 -54.53 -11.51 -2.49
N LEU A 912 -55.38 -10.85 -3.27
CA LEU A 912 -56.05 -9.60 -2.89
C LEU A 912 -57.51 -9.93 -2.60
N ARG A 913 -57.98 -9.69 -1.38
CA ARG A 913 -59.42 -9.73 -1.04
C ARG A 913 -59.94 -8.36 -0.67
#